data_AF-F6FUK3-F1
#
_entry.id   AF-F6FUK3-F1
#
_cell.length_a   1.000
_cell.length_b   1.000
_cell.length_c   1.000
_cell.angle_alpha   90.00
_cell.angle_beta   90.00
_cell.angle_gamma   90.00
#
_symmetry.space_group_name_H-M   'P 1'
#
loop_
_entity.id
_entity.type
_entity.pdbx_description
1 polymer ?
#
loop_
_entity_poly.entity_id
_entity_poly.type
_entity_poly.pdbx_seq_one_letter_code
_entity_poly.pdbx_strand_id
1 'polypeptide(L)'
;MHPRAPRRTRRYVAGLVSLALAGTAATALAVPAAGTTELAATTSSTANLPPQEPGITLRTYDLQQGLSQLCTLKAGQTPNVDKLMPNVNWTTAAQFGFEDNFLTHAVGHIHAPVDGQYTFRLTSDDGSRLSIDGQVVIDHDGLHGETSKDGTVTLTAGPHELFVEHFEAGGGQVLRLAWQPPGATGFTIVPQEALSTEAGVVRVTAPGTKYCEGATDTAGDGLRLDAVHPGYTLTDLRPEGFEPMVSGMDWTEDGRLVVATSGSVSPGGWVQNPEPGEIFVLDQVTGETSADQVTATKLATDLFNPMGVAVIDDSIFVTERDRLTELTDPDGDGFYDQHTTVAEWPFGGNFHEFAFGLLHDEDYFYVNLSVAINNGGATTNPQPAPNRGTSITVDRETGEVSYVAGGLRTPNGMTFGPDGDLFVMDNQGAWLPSSKLVHVKQDRFFNHYTNPAGPFDDQPVSQPALWIPQNEIGNSPSEPVTLTEGPFAGQMLFGDVTYGGLQRAFLEKVDGEYQGAVFRHSAGLEAGVNRTVVGPDGAIYVGGIGEAGNWSEPNKLRYGLQKLTPNGQESFDILEVRVREGGFDLEYSQPLSDETVQKIADDVAHAYRATQWRYVPTQQYGGPKVDEEVLRVTGAEVSADRTTVSLTIDGLKPGRVVHLRSPRPFTDAEGRELWNTEAWYTLNSLPGYVPPADRGYHEAEESALTGSAGIGTEHSGYSGSGFVDGIQSVGAGVTFTVHADEAGTQPINLRYSNGPNPFQGTKTMSLYVNGQKVGPWQLPSTGDWKTWAFATHDVELQAGANTISVRYDAGDHGNVNLDVLSVGENPDLCSPTEADPGYTALFDGTLATFDKWRLAGAGSFGRQDDCTLKSNGGMGLLWYTAEQFESYSLTLDWKLVKDDNGGVFVGFPNPGNDPWVAVNRGYEIQIDASDAPDRTTGAIYTFQGADPEAIAEALRPVPEWNSYDIRVVGERIRVFLNGVLVNDFTSTDPARDLAGYIGVQNHGGGETIFYRDIQVKPLGELAVTATAEARCEATEAVLDVTVSNGETDVPLDVTIETPHGSRTLTGVEPGATVEETFAAGTSLAAGSVQVAAAGDARTIELEVAHDAVDCAQLEVTVAPTKVKQGVPGRAVVQVRTAGPEGAPLPTGTVRVTLGETERTVELVDGEATVPMPTAGLAAGSHDVTVAYSGDSTYAESEVTATLTVR
;
A
#
# COMPACT_ATOMS: atom_id res chain seq x y z
N MET A 1 -26.34 -6.08 -56.58
CA MET A 1 -25.29 -5.99 -57.62
C MET A 1 -24.01 -5.55 -56.93
N HIS A 2 -22.94 -6.35 -57.12
CA HIS A 2 -21.60 -6.35 -56.53
C HIS A 2 -21.41 -6.08 -55.02
N PRO A 3 -20.71 -6.98 -54.29
CA PRO A 3 -20.98 -7.19 -52.87
C PRO A 3 -19.84 -6.72 -51.95
N ARG A 4 -20.23 -6.09 -50.83
CA ARG A 4 -19.38 -5.91 -49.64
C ARG A 4 -19.70 -7.00 -48.61
N ALA A 5 -18.65 -7.44 -47.93
CA ALA A 5 -18.65 -8.42 -46.84
C ALA A 5 -19.47 -7.96 -45.63
N PRO A 6 -19.95 -8.92 -44.82
CA PRO A 6 -19.64 -8.85 -43.39
C PRO A 6 -19.31 -10.20 -42.73
N ARG A 7 -18.55 -10.07 -41.63
CA ARG A 7 -18.54 -10.82 -40.34
C ARG A 7 -18.80 -12.33 -40.33
N ARG A 8 -17.94 -13.08 -39.62
CA ARG A 8 -18.39 -14.25 -38.84
C ARG A 8 -17.46 -14.64 -37.68
N THR A 9 -18.14 -14.88 -36.58
CA THR A 9 -17.83 -15.57 -35.31
C THR A 9 -17.02 -16.87 -35.44
N ARG A 10 -16.16 -17.15 -34.45
CA ARG A 10 -15.54 -18.46 -34.23
C ARG A 10 -16.05 -19.10 -32.93
N ARG A 11 -16.58 -20.30 -33.06
CA ARG A 11 -16.68 -21.33 -32.01
C ARG A 11 -15.77 -22.49 -32.42
N TYR A 12 -15.00 -22.99 -31.47
CA TYR A 12 -14.10 -24.14 -31.61
C TYR A 12 -14.84 -25.46 -31.46
N VAL A 13 -14.63 -26.42 -32.37
CA VAL A 13 -14.78 -27.87 -32.14
C VAL A 13 -13.75 -28.64 -32.99
N ALA A 14 -13.24 -29.71 -32.37
CA ALA A 14 -12.22 -30.69 -32.76
C ALA A 14 -12.29 -31.32 -34.17
N GLY A 15 -11.16 -31.90 -34.60
CA GLY A 15 -11.09 -32.84 -35.72
C GLY A 15 -9.70 -33.47 -35.94
N LEU A 16 -9.61 -34.78 -35.64
CA LEU A 16 -8.55 -35.72 -36.03
C LEU A 16 -8.32 -35.77 -37.55
N VAL A 17 -7.07 -35.91 -38.01
CA VAL A 17 -6.70 -36.62 -39.27
C VAL A 17 -5.32 -37.27 -39.14
N SER A 18 -5.29 -38.58 -39.40
CA SER A 18 -4.11 -39.44 -39.61
C SER A 18 -3.55 -39.29 -41.03
N LEU A 19 -2.22 -39.42 -41.23
CA LEU A 19 -1.67 -39.75 -42.55
C LEU A 19 -0.39 -40.61 -42.50
N ALA A 20 -0.54 -41.83 -43.03
CA ALA A 20 0.32 -42.65 -43.90
C ALA A 20 1.79 -43.01 -43.53
N LEU A 21 2.00 -44.34 -43.53
CA LEU A 21 3.27 -45.06 -43.55
C LEU A 21 4.09 -44.85 -44.83
N ALA A 22 5.42 -44.82 -44.68
CA ALA A 22 6.37 -45.43 -45.60
C ALA A 22 7.57 -45.96 -44.78
N GLY A 23 7.84 -47.27 -44.88
CA GLY A 23 8.85 -47.95 -44.08
C GLY A 23 10.23 -48.03 -44.74
N THR A 24 11.25 -48.10 -43.89
CA THR A 24 12.54 -48.74 -44.17
C THR A 24 13.03 -49.40 -42.87
N ALA A 25 13.39 -50.68 -42.98
CA ALA A 25 13.86 -51.51 -41.88
C ALA A 25 15.38 -51.39 -41.70
N ALA A 26 15.86 -51.31 -40.46
CA ALA A 26 17.18 -51.80 -40.05
C ALA A 26 17.30 -51.94 -38.52
N THR A 27 17.32 -53.20 -38.07
CA THR A 27 18.09 -53.75 -36.93
C THR A 27 18.13 -52.98 -35.60
N ALA A 28 17.29 -53.41 -34.65
CA ALA A 28 17.44 -53.12 -33.22
C ALA A 28 18.46 -54.07 -32.57
N LEU A 29 19.53 -53.48 -32.01
CA LEU A 29 20.34 -54.08 -30.95
C LEU A 29 19.58 -53.93 -29.63
N ALA A 30 19.41 -55.04 -28.91
CA ALA A 30 18.80 -55.07 -27.60
C ALA A 30 19.70 -54.39 -26.56
N VAL A 31 19.13 -53.41 -25.86
CA VAL A 31 19.61 -52.89 -24.56
C VAL A 31 18.50 -53.21 -23.56
N PRO A 32 18.81 -53.81 -22.38
CA PRO A 32 17.80 -54.34 -21.49
C PRO A 32 16.98 -53.22 -20.87
N ALA A 33 15.67 -53.47 -20.72
CA ALA A 33 14.78 -52.64 -19.93
C ALA A 33 15.35 -52.52 -18.51
N ALA A 34 15.62 -51.28 -18.10
CA ALA A 34 15.82 -50.94 -16.70
C ALA A 34 14.55 -51.37 -15.95
N GLY A 35 14.75 -52.17 -14.91
CA GLY A 35 13.67 -52.70 -14.08
C GLY A 35 12.84 -51.54 -13.53
N THR A 36 11.52 -51.72 -13.59
CA THR A 36 10.60 -51.02 -12.72
C THR A 36 11.01 -51.34 -11.29
N THR A 37 11.71 -50.43 -10.63
CA THR A 37 11.75 -50.39 -9.17
C THR A 37 10.34 -50.04 -8.73
N GLU A 38 9.58 -51.06 -8.29
CA GLU A 38 8.47 -50.85 -7.38
C GLU A 38 8.99 -49.95 -6.26
N LEU A 39 8.46 -48.73 -6.16
CA LEU A 39 8.53 -47.97 -4.93
C LEU A 39 7.91 -48.87 -3.87
N ALA A 40 8.77 -49.44 -3.02
CA ALA A 40 8.33 -50.08 -1.81
C ALA A 40 7.51 -49.05 -1.05
N ALA A 41 6.21 -49.31 -0.91
CA ALA A 41 5.39 -48.62 0.06
C ALA A 41 6.12 -48.73 1.40
N THR A 42 6.63 -47.60 1.89
CA THR A 42 7.10 -47.47 3.26
C THR A 42 5.90 -47.81 4.13
N THR A 43 5.93 -49.02 4.69
CA THR A 43 5.06 -49.39 5.78
C THR A 43 5.44 -48.46 6.92
N SER A 44 4.59 -47.45 7.16
CA SER A 44 4.62 -46.65 8.39
C SER A 44 4.68 -47.64 9.55
N SER A 45 5.80 -47.66 10.27
CA SER A 45 5.97 -48.54 11.40
C SER A 45 5.13 -47.99 12.54
N THR A 46 4.07 -48.72 12.89
CA THR A 46 3.23 -48.55 14.08
C THR A 46 3.99 -48.73 15.41
N ALA A 47 5.33 -48.68 15.40
CA ALA A 47 6.18 -49.26 16.43
C ALA A 47 6.65 -48.29 17.51
N ASN A 48 6.55 -46.96 17.36
CA ASN A 48 6.95 -46.01 18.40
C ASN A 48 6.20 -44.67 18.25
N LEU A 49 4.90 -44.63 18.59
CA LEU A 49 4.25 -43.33 18.82
C LEU A 49 4.85 -42.68 20.08
N PRO A 50 5.10 -41.36 20.11
CA PRO A 50 5.42 -40.66 21.34
C PRO A 50 4.28 -40.85 22.36
N PRO A 51 4.49 -40.60 23.67
CA PRO A 51 3.41 -40.67 24.65
C PRO A 51 2.13 -40.01 24.13
N GLN A 52 1.00 -40.71 24.22
CA GLN A 52 -0.28 -40.26 23.66
C GLN A 52 -1.27 -39.87 24.76
N GLU A 53 -2.15 -38.89 24.50
CA GLU A 53 -3.28 -38.53 25.35
C GLU A 53 -4.63 -38.64 24.62
N PRO A 54 -5.76 -38.98 25.30
CA PRO A 54 -7.06 -39.17 24.65
C PRO A 54 -7.65 -37.89 24.05
N GLY A 55 -8.07 -37.95 22.79
CA GLY A 55 -8.65 -36.82 22.06
C GLY A 55 -7.95 -36.56 20.72
N ILE A 56 -8.24 -35.41 20.12
CA ILE A 56 -7.71 -34.99 18.82
C ILE A 56 -7.30 -33.51 18.87
N THR A 57 -6.25 -33.13 18.16
CA THR A 57 -5.81 -31.73 18.11
C THR A 57 -6.58 -30.99 17.02
N LEU A 58 -7.28 -29.92 17.38
CA LEU A 58 -7.87 -28.94 16.48
C LEU A 58 -6.88 -27.80 16.27
N ARG A 59 -6.54 -27.52 15.02
CA ARG A 59 -5.85 -26.30 14.60
C ARG A 59 -6.74 -25.48 13.68
N THR A 60 -6.89 -24.19 13.96
CA THR A 60 -7.64 -23.26 13.09
C THR A 60 -6.72 -22.16 12.57
N TYR A 61 -6.88 -21.83 11.30
CA TYR A 61 -6.13 -20.82 10.56
C TYR A 61 -7.11 -19.78 10.03
N ASP A 62 -6.95 -18.54 10.46
CA ASP A 62 -7.74 -17.41 9.98
C ASP A 62 -7.21 -16.99 8.61
N LEU A 63 -8.02 -17.14 7.57
CA LEU A 63 -7.63 -16.76 6.21
C LEU A 63 -8.07 -15.34 5.86
N GLN A 64 -9.01 -14.75 6.62
CA GLN A 64 -9.66 -13.46 6.35
C GLN A 64 -10.29 -13.32 4.95
N GLN A 65 -10.34 -14.41 4.18
CA GLN A 65 -10.90 -14.49 2.85
C GLN A 65 -11.70 -15.78 2.71
N GLY A 66 -12.83 -15.71 2.03
CA GLY A 66 -13.67 -16.86 1.78
C GLY A 66 -13.01 -17.83 0.80
N LEU A 67 -13.02 -19.13 1.15
CA LEU A 67 -12.64 -20.20 0.24
C LEU A 67 -13.86 -20.71 -0.52
N SER A 68 -13.66 -21.19 -1.74
CA SER A 68 -14.69 -21.92 -2.49
C SER A 68 -14.45 -23.43 -2.54
N GLN A 69 -13.25 -23.86 -2.16
CA GLN A 69 -12.75 -25.23 -2.08
C GLN A 69 -11.55 -25.26 -1.13
N LEU A 70 -11.22 -26.45 -0.61
CA LEU A 70 -10.04 -26.68 0.22
C LEU A 70 -8.77 -26.26 -0.52
N CYS A 71 -7.88 -25.60 0.22
CA CYS A 71 -6.59 -25.17 -0.28
C CYS A 71 -5.47 -25.89 0.48
N THR A 72 -4.29 -25.99 -0.13
CA THR A 72 -3.07 -26.36 0.60
C THR A 72 -2.59 -25.14 1.38
N LEU A 73 -2.50 -25.25 2.70
CA LEU A 73 -1.92 -24.20 3.55
C LEU A 73 -0.41 -24.12 3.31
N LYS A 74 0.16 -22.92 3.15
CA LYS A 74 1.63 -22.77 3.06
C LYS A 74 2.30 -23.36 4.31
N ALA A 75 3.36 -24.13 4.12
CA ALA A 75 4.12 -24.74 5.21
C ALA A 75 4.77 -23.71 6.14
N GLY A 76 4.98 -24.08 7.41
CA GLY A 76 5.66 -23.22 8.40
C GLY A 76 4.77 -22.20 9.11
N GLN A 77 3.45 -22.24 8.90
CA GLN A 77 2.51 -21.34 9.56
C GLN A 77 2.03 -21.87 10.91
N THR A 78 2.20 -21.08 11.98
CA THR A 78 1.62 -21.34 13.31
C THR A 78 0.10 -21.10 13.29
N PRO A 79 -0.74 -21.98 13.86
CA PRO A 79 -2.20 -21.78 13.85
C PRO A 79 -2.64 -20.58 14.71
N ASN A 80 -3.81 -20.02 14.40
CA ASN A 80 -4.45 -19.00 15.24
C ASN A 80 -5.08 -19.61 16.49
N VAL A 81 -5.52 -20.87 16.39
CA VAL A 81 -6.12 -21.65 17.48
C VAL A 81 -5.50 -23.03 17.48
N ASP A 82 -5.07 -23.53 18.63
CA ASP A 82 -4.64 -24.91 18.82
C ASP A 82 -5.25 -25.45 20.12
N LYS A 83 -6.09 -26.50 20.04
CA LYS A 83 -6.88 -27.05 21.15
C LYS A 83 -6.88 -28.57 21.14
N LEU A 84 -6.76 -29.19 22.32
CA LEU A 84 -7.14 -30.59 22.51
C LEU A 84 -8.67 -30.70 22.58
N MET A 85 -9.25 -31.48 21.69
CA MET A 85 -10.69 -31.71 21.59
C MET A 85 -11.02 -33.17 21.91
N PRO A 86 -12.13 -33.46 22.61
CA PRO A 86 -12.48 -34.84 22.98
C PRO A 86 -12.91 -35.68 21.77
N ASN A 87 -13.49 -35.07 20.74
CA ASN A 87 -13.92 -35.71 19.50
C ASN A 87 -14.12 -34.64 18.42
N VAL A 88 -14.42 -35.05 17.19
CA VAL A 88 -14.80 -34.16 16.08
C VAL A 88 -16.33 -34.08 16.02
N ASN A 89 -16.90 -33.16 16.79
CA ASN A 89 -18.33 -32.79 16.78
C ASN A 89 -18.45 -31.31 17.17
N TRP A 90 -18.13 -30.44 16.22
CA TRP A 90 -17.96 -29.00 16.43
C TRP A 90 -18.98 -28.23 15.60
N THR A 91 -19.64 -27.26 16.23
CA THR A 91 -20.77 -26.54 15.63
C THR A 91 -20.86 -25.07 16.05
N THR A 92 -19.82 -24.53 16.69
CA THR A 92 -19.87 -23.18 17.28
C THR A 92 -18.56 -22.45 17.06
N ALA A 93 -18.65 -21.13 16.87
CA ALA A 93 -17.49 -20.25 16.77
C ALA A 93 -16.56 -20.34 17.98
N ALA A 94 -17.06 -20.60 19.20
CA ALA A 94 -16.21 -20.78 20.37
C ALA A 94 -15.31 -22.03 20.29
N GLN A 95 -15.76 -23.10 19.61
CA GLN A 95 -14.95 -24.30 19.38
C GLN A 95 -13.85 -24.00 18.36
N PHE A 96 -14.23 -23.47 17.20
CA PHE A 96 -13.32 -23.17 16.09
C PHE A 96 -12.40 -21.97 16.35
N GLY A 97 -12.87 -21.00 17.13
CA GLY A 97 -12.25 -19.70 17.41
C GLY A 97 -12.67 -18.57 16.45
N PHE A 98 -13.35 -18.89 15.35
CA PHE A 98 -13.80 -17.95 14.34
C PHE A 98 -15.23 -18.30 13.90
N GLU A 99 -15.95 -17.30 13.39
CA GLU A 99 -17.29 -17.50 12.82
C GLU A 99 -17.20 -18.01 11.38
N ASP A 100 -16.44 -17.32 10.53
CA ASP A 100 -16.32 -17.54 9.09
C ASP A 100 -14.86 -17.39 8.61
N ASN A 101 -14.59 -17.69 7.33
CA ASN A 101 -13.34 -17.48 6.60
C ASN A 101 -12.10 -18.15 7.22
N PHE A 102 -12.27 -19.38 7.70
CA PHE A 102 -11.20 -20.13 8.35
C PHE A 102 -11.00 -21.51 7.75
N LEU A 103 -9.80 -22.05 7.94
CA LEU A 103 -9.45 -23.44 7.65
C LEU A 103 -9.08 -24.17 8.95
N THR A 104 -9.46 -25.43 9.07
CA THR A 104 -9.22 -26.26 10.24
C THR A 104 -8.57 -27.57 9.87
N HIS A 105 -7.61 -27.99 10.70
CA HIS A 105 -7.05 -29.33 10.71
C HIS A 105 -7.41 -30.03 12.02
N ALA A 106 -8.04 -31.20 11.92
CA ALA A 106 -8.16 -32.15 13.02
C ALA A 106 -7.09 -33.24 12.87
N VAL A 107 -6.11 -33.25 13.77
CA VAL A 107 -4.88 -34.05 13.67
C VAL A 107 -4.76 -35.00 14.86
N GLY A 108 -4.53 -36.28 14.60
CA GLY A 108 -4.27 -37.27 15.63
C GLY A 108 -4.23 -38.69 15.07
N HIS A 109 -4.58 -39.65 15.91
CA HIS A 109 -4.69 -41.06 15.55
C HIS A 109 -6.08 -41.57 15.90
N ILE A 110 -6.60 -42.46 15.05
CA ILE A 110 -7.78 -43.26 15.34
C ILE A 110 -7.39 -44.68 15.72
N HIS A 111 -7.95 -45.20 16.81
CA HIS A 111 -7.71 -46.54 17.31
C HIS A 111 -8.80 -47.48 16.80
N ALA A 112 -8.45 -48.35 15.86
CA ALA A 112 -9.31 -49.42 15.40
C ALA A 112 -9.26 -50.58 16.42
N PRO A 113 -10.37 -50.95 17.09
CA PRO A 113 -10.36 -52.01 18.09
C PRO A 113 -10.19 -53.42 17.51
N VAL A 114 -10.56 -53.61 16.25
CA VAL A 114 -10.50 -54.90 15.54
C VAL A 114 -10.15 -54.67 14.07
N ASP A 115 -9.51 -55.66 13.46
CA ASP A 115 -9.31 -55.70 12.00
C ASP A 115 -10.67 -55.68 11.28
N GLY A 116 -10.77 -54.90 10.21
CA GLY A 116 -11.91 -54.99 9.30
C GLY A 116 -12.20 -53.72 8.51
N GLN A 117 -13.35 -53.73 7.84
CA GLN A 117 -13.84 -52.61 7.06
C GLN A 117 -14.59 -51.62 7.95
N TYR A 118 -14.11 -50.38 8.01
CA TYR A 118 -14.75 -49.27 8.70
C TYR A 118 -15.38 -48.34 7.68
N THR A 119 -16.62 -47.92 7.93
CA THR A 119 -17.26 -46.84 7.16
C THR A 119 -17.24 -45.59 8.02
N PHE A 120 -16.69 -44.50 7.49
CA PHE A 120 -16.71 -43.17 8.08
C PHE A 120 -17.80 -42.32 7.45
N ARG A 121 -18.29 -41.35 8.21
CA ARG A 121 -19.19 -40.28 7.77
C ARG A 121 -18.62 -38.95 8.22
N LEU A 122 -18.42 -38.05 7.27
CA LEU A 122 -18.01 -36.68 7.51
C LEU A 122 -19.19 -35.76 7.21
N THR A 123 -19.52 -34.87 8.15
CA THR A 123 -20.61 -33.89 8.00
C THR A 123 -20.04 -32.48 8.16
N SER A 124 -20.28 -31.59 7.19
CA SER A 124 -19.83 -30.19 7.24
C SER A 124 -20.76 -29.19 6.53
N ASP A 125 -20.69 -27.91 6.95
CA ASP A 125 -21.43 -26.75 6.40
C ASP A 125 -20.64 -25.97 5.32
N ASP A 126 -19.46 -26.47 4.95
CA ASP A 126 -18.69 -26.16 3.74
C ASP A 126 -17.67 -27.30 3.51
N GLY A 127 -16.64 -27.12 2.69
CA GLY A 127 -15.80 -28.21 2.21
C GLY A 127 -14.96 -28.90 3.30
N SER A 128 -14.91 -30.23 3.26
CA SER A 128 -14.10 -31.05 4.16
C SER A 128 -13.55 -32.33 3.51
N ARG A 129 -12.44 -32.86 4.05
CA ARG A 129 -11.81 -34.11 3.57
C ARG A 129 -11.21 -34.89 4.73
N LEU A 130 -11.38 -36.22 4.70
CA LEU A 130 -10.82 -37.16 5.67
C LEU A 130 -9.76 -38.03 4.99
N SER A 131 -8.59 -38.07 5.60
CA SER A 131 -7.49 -38.98 5.26
C SER A 131 -7.14 -39.88 6.45
N ILE A 132 -6.90 -41.17 6.18
CA ILE A 132 -6.43 -42.15 7.16
C ILE A 132 -5.18 -42.84 6.61
N ASP A 133 -4.09 -42.85 7.37
CA ASP A 133 -2.75 -43.31 6.94
C ASP A 133 -2.32 -42.69 5.59
N GLY A 134 -2.57 -41.39 5.42
CA GLY A 134 -2.30 -40.65 4.18
C GLY A 134 -3.24 -40.97 3.00
N GLN A 135 -4.19 -41.89 3.15
CA GLN A 135 -5.17 -42.22 2.09
C GLN A 135 -6.45 -41.40 2.25
N VAL A 136 -6.87 -40.68 1.21
CA VAL A 136 -8.15 -39.96 1.19
C VAL A 136 -9.31 -40.96 1.23
N VAL A 137 -10.08 -40.95 2.31
CA VAL A 137 -11.24 -41.83 2.54
C VAL A 137 -12.55 -41.12 2.17
N ILE A 138 -12.67 -39.82 2.47
CA ILE A 138 -13.81 -38.97 2.10
C ILE A 138 -13.28 -37.65 1.54
N ASP A 139 -13.79 -37.25 0.39
CA ASP A 139 -13.56 -35.92 -0.19
C ASP A 139 -14.91 -35.22 -0.36
N HIS A 140 -15.27 -34.35 0.58
CA HIS A 140 -16.54 -33.62 0.65
C HIS A 140 -16.26 -32.12 0.49
N ASP A 141 -15.49 -31.77 -0.53
CA ASP A 141 -15.05 -30.40 -0.80
C ASP A 141 -16.10 -29.55 -1.54
N GLY A 142 -15.93 -28.22 -1.48
CA GLY A 142 -16.75 -27.21 -2.13
C GLY A 142 -17.74 -26.52 -1.19
N LEU A 143 -18.33 -25.41 -1.65
CA LEU A 143 -19.37 -24.69 -0.91
C LEU A 143 -20.68 -25.47 -0.83
N HIS A 144 -21.19 -25.73 0.37
CA HIS A 144 -22.49 -26.39 0.57
C HIS A 144 -22.95 -26.30 2.02
N GLY A 145 -24.26 -26.21 2.28
CA GLY A 145 -24.76 -26.32 3.65
C GLY A 145 -24.54 -27.70 4.31
N GLU A 146 -24.97 -27.84 5.57
CA GLU A 146 -24.75 -29.03 6.42
C GLU A 146 -25.24 -30.32 5.73
N THR A 147 -24.29 -31.06 5.16
CA THR A 147 -24.54 -32.34 4.48
C THR A 147 -23.50 -33.37 4.88
N SER A 148 -23.74 -34.65 4.58
CA SER A 148 -22.83 -35.74 4.95
C SER A 148 -22.38 -36.56 3.75
N LYS A 149 -21.14 -37.05 3.80
CA LYS A 149 -20.60 -38.03 2.86
C LYS A 149 -19.95 -39.17 3.61
N ASP A 150 -20.12 -40.37 3.05
CA ASP A 150 -19.61 -41.60 3.62
C ASP A 150 -18.42 -42.11 2.81
N GLY A 151 -17.46 -42.72 3.47
CA GLY A 151 -16.28 -43.34 2.86
C GLY A 151 -15.87 -44.60 3.63
N THR A 152 -15.17 -45.52 2.98
CA THR A 152 -14.87 -46.83 3.56
C THR A 152 -13.39 -47.17 3.40
N VAL A 153 -12.77 -47.67 4.46
CA VAL A 153 -11.36 -48.12 4.48
C VAL A 153 -11.22 -49.40 5.30
N THR A 154 -10.25 -50.24 4.97
CA THR A 154 -9.92 -51.44 5.75
C THR A 154 -8.77 -51.11 6.69
N LEU A 155 -8.97 -51.27 8.00
CA LEU A 155 -7.98 -50.99 9.04
C LEU A 155 -7.59 -52.27 9.76
N THR A 156 -6.33 -52.35 10.20
CA THR A 156 -5.87 -53.34 11.17
C THR A 156 -6.22 -52.88 12.58
N ALA A 157 -6.23 -53.76 13.58
CA ALA A 157 -6.37 -53.36 14.96
C ALA A 157 -5.15 -52.55 15.40
N GLY A 158 -5.36 -51.38 16.01
CA GLY A 158 -4.29 -50.47 16.44
C GLY A 158 -4.53 -49.02 16.06
N PRO A 159 -3.55 -48.14 16.33
CA PRO A 159 -3.60 -46.75 15.92
C PRO A 159 -3.35 -46.60 14.42
N HIS A 160 -4.10 -45.70 13.80
CA HIS A 160 -3.98 -45.26 12.42
C HIS A 160 -3.94 -43.73 12.40
N GLU A 161 -3.12 -43.13 11.54
CA GLU A 161 -3.06 -41.68 11.41
C GLU A 161 -4.41 -41.16 10.93
N LEU A 162 -4.89 -40.07 11.54
CA LEU A 162 -6.14 -39.42 11.17
C LEU A 162 -5.92 -37.93 10.93
N PHE A 163 -6.32 -37.49 9.75
CA PHE A 163 -6.28 -36.09 9.34
C PHE A 163 -7.61 -35.68 8.72
N VAL A 164 -8.24 -34.63 9.25
CA VAL A 164 -9.41 -34.00 8.65
C VAL A 164 -9.10 -32.54 8.36
N GLU A 165 -9.21 -32.15 7.10
CA GLU A 165 -9.17 -30.76 6.67
C GLU A 165 -10.61 -30.27 6.42
N HIS A 166 -10.89 -29.03 6.78
CA HIS A 166 -12.22 -28.41 6.64
C HIS A 166 -12.07 -26.90 6.53
N PHE A 167 -12.84 -26.25 5.65
CA PHE A 167 -12.97 -24.80 5.64
C PHE A 167 -14.41 -24.37 5.87
N GLU A 168 -14.55 -23.17 6.43
CA GLU A 168 -15.81 -22.44 6.55
C GLU A 168 -15.66 -21.09 5.84
N ALA A 169 -16.52 -20.80 4.87
CA ALA A 169 -16.52 -19.50 4.18
C ALA A 169 -17.59 -18.55 4.73
N GLY A 170 -18.78 -19.06 5.05
CA GLY A 170 -19.85 -18.24 5.60
C GLY A 170 -21.17 -18.99 5.72
N GLY A 171 -21.86 -18.84 6.85
CA GLY A 171 -23.12 -19.54 7.09
C GLY A 171 -23.25 -20.01 8.53
N GLY A 172 -23.64 -21.27 8.73
CA GLY A 172 -23.32 -21.95 9.98
C GLY A 172 -21.94 -22.59 9.85
N GLN A 173 -21.37 -23.08 10.95
CA GLN A 173 -20.12 -23.85 10.90
C GLN A 173 -20.34 -25.22 11.52
N VAL A 174 -20.02 -26.28 10.79
CA VAL A 174 -20.21 -27.67 11.25
C VAL A 174 -19.04 -28.55 10.82
N LEU A 175 -18.50 -29.34 11.74
CA LEU A 175 -17.65 -30.48 11.42
C LEU A 175 -17.95 -31.65 12.36
N ARG A 176 -18.39 -32.78 11.80
CA ARG A 176 -18.61 -34.02 12.57
C ARG A 176 -17.99 -35.22 11.89
N LEU A 177 -17.24 -36.01 12.67
CA LEU A 177 -16.74 -37.31 12.25
C LEU A 177 -17.48 -38.43 12.99
N ALA A 178 -18.14 -39.28 12.22
CA ALA A 178 -18.77 -40.50 12.70
C ALA A 178 -18.17 -41.72 12.01
N TRP A 179 -18.27 -42.87 12.66
CA TRP A 179 -17.84 -44.16 12.12
C TRP A 179 -18.88 -45.25 12.36
N GLN A 180 -18.78 -46.29 11.56
CA GLN A 180 -19.46 -47.56 11.69
C GLN A 180 -18.40 -48.66 11.64
N PRO A 181 -17.89 -49.11 12.81
CA PRO A 181 -16.92 -50.20 12.91
C PRO A 181 -17.47 -51.53 12.36
N PRO A 182 -16.59 -52.52 12.09
CA PRO A 182 -17.00 -53.86 11.68
C PRO A 182 -18.07 -54.45 12.61
N GLY A 183 -19.23 -54.81 12.03
CA GLY A 183 -20.36 -55.40 12.77
C GLY A 183 -21.31 -54.40 13.46
N ALA A 184 -21.03 -53.09 13.42
CA ALA A 184 -21.95 -52.06 13.89
C ALA A 184 -23.15 -51.88 12.93
N THR A 185 -24.33 -51.55 13.46
CA THR A 185 -25.58 -51.40 12.69
C THR A 185 -25.92 -49.97 12.30
N GLY A 186 -25.12 -48.98 12.71
CA GLY A 186 -25.29 -47.57 12.36
C GLY A 186 -24.09 -46.73 12.75
N PHE A 187 -24.08 -45.47 12.30
CA PHE A 187 -23.04 -44.50 12.61
C PHE A 187 -23.14 -44.00 14.05
N THR A 188 -21.98 -43.81 14.66
CA THR A 188 -21.81 -43.11 15.94
C THR A 188 -20.69 -42.10 15.80
N ILE A 189 -20.76 -40.97 16.49
CA ILE A 189 -19.62 -40.04 16.58
C ILE A 189 -18.41 -40.82 17.06
N VAL A 190 -17.26 -40.62 16.41
CA VAL A 190 -16.01 -41.28 16.83
C VAL A 190 -15.73 -40.85 18.26
N PRO A 191 -15.73 -41.78 19.23
CA PRO A 191 -15.69 -41.42 20.63
C PRO A 191 -14.25 -41.08 21.06
N GLN A 192 -14.09 -40.37 22.17
CA GLN A 192 -12.77 -39.90 22.64
C GLN A 192 -11.79 -41.05 22.85
N GLU A 193 -12.25 -42.19 23.36
CA GLU A 193 -11.42 -43.37 23.58
C GLU A 193 -10.90 -44.02 22.30
N ALA A 194 -11.47 -43.67 21.14
CA ALA A 194 -10.99 -44.10 19.84
C ALA A 194 -10.02 -43.08 19.22
N LEU A 195 -9.75 -41.94 19.87
CA LEU A 195 -8.87 -40.89 19.37
C LEU A 195 -7.70 -40.66 20.33
N SER A 196 -6.52 -40.43 19.77
CA SER A 196 -5.40 -39.90 20.55
C SER A 196 -4.59 -38.86 19.79
N THR A 197 -3.85 -38.05 20.52
CA THR A 197 -2.83 -37.16 19.97
C THR A 197 -1.58 -37.23 20.87
N GLU A 198 -0.49 -36.60 20.45
CA GLU A 198 0.73 -36.54 21.27
C GLU A 198 0.45 -35.85 22.62
N ALA A 199 0.92 -36.45 23.70
CA ALA A 199 0.70 -35.98 25.06
C ALA A 199 1.67 -34.85 25.42
N GLY A 200 1.18 -33.88 26.19
CA GLY A 200 2.03 -32.82 26.74
C GLY A 200 2.49 -31.79 25.71
N VAL A 201 1.84 -31.75 24.53
CA VAL A 201 2.11 -30.76 23.48
C VAL A 201 1.81 -29.36 24.01
N VAL A 202 2.81 -28.48 23.95
CA VAL A 202 2.61 -27.05 24.13
C VAL A 202 2.00 -26.45 22.87
N ARG A 203 0.83 -25.84 23.05
CA ARG A 203 -0.02 -25.31 21.97
C ARG A 203 0.28 -23.83 21.79
N VAL A 204 1.16 -23.52 20.86
CA VAL A 204 1.52 -22.14 20.50
C VAL A 204 0.59 -21.67 19.40
N THR A 205 0.08 -20.45 19.56
CA THR A 205 -0.75 -19.78 18.55
C THR A 205 -0.13 -18.45 18.15
N ALA A 206 -0.37 -18.03 16.92
CA ALA A 206 0.07 -16.73 16.41
C ALA A 206 -1.10 -15.98 15.74
N PRO A 207 -1.32 -14.70 16.08
CA PRO A 207 -2.37 -13.89 15.45
C PRO A 207 -2.08 -13.62 13.96
N GLY A 208 -3.01 -12.96 13.28
CA GLY A 208 -2.89 -12.53 11.89
C GLY A 208 -3.33 -13.56 10.86
N THR A 209 -3.40 -13.12 9.61
CA THR A 209 -3.84 -13.89 8.45
C THR A 209 -2.89 -15.04 8.13
N LYS A 210 -3.45 -16.13 7.62
CA LYS A 210 -2.74 -17.32 7.13
C LYS A 210 -3.04 -17.51 5.65
N TYR A 211 -2.09 -18.06 4.92
CA TYR A 211 -2.11 -18.07 3.46
C TYR A 211 -2.11 -19.49 2.89
N CYS A 212 -2.92 -19.69 1.86
CA CYS A 212 -2.86 -20.87 1.01
C CYS A 212 -1.72 -20.73 -0.02
N GLU A 213 -1.26 -21.85 -0.55
CA GLU A 213 -0.36 -21.87 -1.72
C GLU A 213 -1.05 -21.24 -2.94
N GLY A 214 -0.37 -20.29 -3.59
CA GLY A 214 -0.83 -19.67 -4.83
C GLY A 214 -0.51 -20.52 -6.06
N ALA A 215 -1.24 -20.30 -7.16
CA ALA A 215 -1.07 -21.08 -8.40
C ALA A 215 0.32 -20.93 -9.06
N THR A 216 1.04 -19.85 -8.76
CA THR A 216 2.39 -19.56 -9.26
C THR A 216 3.47 -19.77 -8.20
N ASP A 217 3.08 -20.13 -6.98
CA ASP A 217 4.01 -20.30 -5.88
C ASP A 217 4.85 -21.57 -6.10
N THR A 218 6.15 -21.47 -5.86
CA THR A 218 7.11 -22.58 -5.97
C THR A 218 8.17 -22.43 -4.87
N ALA A 219 8.96 -23.48 -4.61
CA ALA A 219 10.04 -23.39 -3.61
C ALA A 219 10.98 -22.21 -3.91
N GLY A 220 11.15 -21.31 -2.95
CA GLY A 220 11.94 -20.09 -3.10
C GLY A 220 11.22 -18.92 -3.78
N ASP A 221 9.99 -19.11 -4.27
CA ASP A 221 9.13 -18.06 -4.83
C ASP A 221 7.71 -18.17 -4.26
N GLY A 222 7.47 -17.50 -3.13
CA GLY A 222 6.20 -17.54 -2.41
C GLY A 222 6.03 -18.75 -1.49
N LEU A 223 6.85 -19.81 -1.63
CA LEU A 223 6.96 -20.94 -0.70
C LEU A 223 8.36 -21.04 -0.08
N ARG A 224 8.42 -21.69 1.08
CA ARG A 224 9.69 -22.08 1.72
C ARG A 224 10.58 -22.84 0.74
N LEU A 225 11.89 -22.68 0.90
CA LEU A 225 12.85 -23.59 0.27
C LEU A 225 12.68 -25.00 0.85
N ASP A 226 12.87 -26.02 0.02
CA ASP A 226 12.75 -27.44 0.38
C ASP A 226 14.04 -28.24 0.11
N ALA A 227 15.04 -27.62 -0.51
CA ALA A 227 16.30 -28.22 -0.88
C ALA A 227 17.53 -27.44 -0.35
N VAL A 228 18.67 -28.12 -0.34
CA VAL A 228 19.97 -27.52 -0.02
C VAL A 228 20.39 -26.56 -1.13
N HIS A 229 20.95 -25.41 -0.76
CA HIS A 229 21.43 -24.42 -1.70
C HIS A 229 22.47 -25.02 -2.67
N PRO A 230 22.36 -24.81 -4.00
CA PRO A 230 23.17 -25.53 -5.01
C PRO A 230 24.69 -25.35 -4.87
N GLY A 231 25.12 -24.21 -4.32
CA GLY A 231 26.54 -23.91 -4.05
C GLY A 231 27.18 -24.73 -2.91
N TYR A 232 26.45 -25.65 -2.29
CA TYR A 232 26.95 -26.48 -1.18
C TYR A 232 26.74 -27.97 -1.40
N THR A 233 27.69 -28.76 -0.91
CA THR A 233 27.55 -30.19 -0.68
C THR A 233 27.22 -30.43 0.79
N LEU A 234 26.07 -31.04 1.06
CA LEU A 234 25.65 -31.43 2.40
C LEU A 234 26.31 -32.76 2.81
N THR A 235 26.83 -32.82 4.04
CA THR A 235 27.44 -34.02 4.64
C THR A 235 26.87 -34.22 6.04
N ASP A 236 26.37 -35.42 6.34
CA ASP A 236 26.01 -35.83 7.71
C ASP A 236 27.30 -36.17 8.50
N LEU A 237 27.41 -35.63 9.71
CA LEU A 237 28.57 -35.80 10.59
C LEU A 237 28.26 -36.65 11.83
N ARG A 238 27.10 -37.30 11.89
CA ARG A 238 26.70 -38.11 13.04
C ARG A 238 27.14 -39.58 12.88
N PRO A 239 28.18 -40.05 13.58
CA PRO A 239 28.49 -41.49 13.61
C PRO A 239 27.35 -42.29 14.24
N GLU A 240 27.31 -43.60 13.95
CA GLU A 240 26.27 -44.51 14.45
C GLU A 240 26.11 -44.40 15.98
N GLY A 241 24.89 -44.11 16.44
CA GLY A 241 24.55 -43.96 17.86
C GLY A 241 24.84 -42.58 18.46
N PHE A 242 25.32 -41.61 17.67
CA PHE A 242 25.47 -40.22 18.11
C PHE A 242 24.28 -39.36 17.66
N GLU A 243 23.45 -38.96 18.62
CA GLU A 243 22.18 -38.25 18.41
C GLU A 243 22.19 -36.88 19.14
N PRO A 244 23.09 -35.95 18.77
CA PRO A 244 23.32 -34.74 19.56
C PRO A 244 22.21 -33.70 19.40
N MET A 245 21.56 -33.32 20.50
CA MET A 245 20.76 -32.10 20.59
C MET A 245 21.67 -30.89 20.80
N VAL A 246 22.21 -30.36 19.71
CA VAL A 246 23.33 -29.40 19.73
C VAL A 246 22.89 -28.04 20.29
N SER A 247 23.57 -27.59 21.33
CA SER A 247 23.32 -26.31 22.03
C SER A 247 24.53 -25.39 22.11
N GLY A 248 25.69 -25.84 21.64
CA GLY A 248 26.88 -25.02 21.43
C GLY A 248 27.86 -25.74 20.51
N MET A 249 28.62 -24.99 19.72
CA MET A 249 29.71 -25.52 18.91
C MET A 249 30.88 -24.54 18.92
N ASP A 250 32.10 -25.06 19.00
CA ASP A 250 33.31 -24.25 18.83
C ASP A 250 34.51 -25.12 18.41
N TRP A 251 35.64 -24.51 18.08
CA TRP A 251 36.81 -25.18 17.52
C TRP A 251 37.99 -25.20 18.49
N THR A 252 38.62 -26.36 18.58
CA THR A 252 39.99 -26.46 19.12
C THR A 252 41.00 -25.86 18.15
N GLU A 253 42.16 -25.41 18.65
CA GLU A 253 43.25 -24.89 17.80
C GLU A 253 43.75 -25.91 16.76
N ASP A 254 43.63 -27.22 17.04
CA ASP A 254 44.03 -28.29 16.14
C ASP A 254 42.92 -28.72 15.15
N GLY A 255 41.80 -28.00 15.10
CA GLY A 255 40.76 -28.15 14.08
C GLY A 255 39.74 -29.26 14.35
N ARG A 256 39.64 -29.75 15.60
CA ARG A 256 38.54 -30.62 16.05
C ARG A 256 37.36 -29.79 16.54
N LEU A 257 36.15 -30.29 16.30
CA LEU A 257 34.90 -29.61 16.65
C LEU A 257 34.46 -30.02 18.05
N VAL A 258 34.28 -29.06 18.95
CA VAL A 258 33.64 -29.24 20.25
C VAL A 258 32.14 -29.01 20.10
N VAL A 259 31.33 -29.93 20.62
CA VAL A 259 29.87 -29.89 20.60
C VAL A 259 29.36 -29.99 22.03
N ALA A 260 28.56 -28.99 22.44
CA ALA A 260 27.77 -29.06 23.66
C ALA A 260 26.37 -29.57 23.34
N THR A 261 25.85 -30.48 24.18
CA THR A 261 24.47 -30.98 24.09
C THR A 261 23.61 -30.36 25.19
N SER A 262 22.36 -30.04 24.86
CA SER A 262 21.43 -29.39 25.80
C SER A 262 21.01 -30.27 26.99
N GLY A 263 21.21 -31.58 26.92
CA GLY A 263 20.58 -32.54 27.84
C GLY A 263 19.06 -32.57 27.67
N SER A 264 18.32 -32.96 28.71
CA SER A 264 16.86 -32.92 28.67
C SER A 264 16.34 -31.48 28.74
N VAL A 265 15.63 -31.07 27.70
CA VAL A 265 14.86 -29.83 27.65
C VAL A 265 13.38 -30.24 27.57
N SER A 266 12.52 -29.87 28.54
CA SER A 266 11.12 -30.31 28.48
C SER A 266 10.28 -29.42 27.58
N PRO A 267 9.35 -29.99 26.81
CA PRO A 267 8.38 -29.22 26.02
C PRO A 267 7.30 -28.55 26.87
N GLY A 268 7.07 -28.97 28.13
CA GLY A 268 5.92 -28.54 28.95
C GLY A 268 6.26 -28.17 30.39
N GLY A 269 7.49 -27.73 30.66
CA GLY A 269 7.91 -27.29 31.99
C GLY A 269 9.14 -28.03 32.52
N TRP A 270 9.12 -28.43 33.78
CA TRP A 270 10.25 -29.14 34.39
C TRP A 270 10.17 -30.65 34.10
N VAL A 271 11.26 -31.24 33.60
CA VAL A 271 11.44 -32.70 33.65
C VAL A 271 11.85 -33.09 35.06
N GLN A 272 11.26 -34.14 35.61
CA GLN A 272 11.73 -34.73 36.85
C GLN A 272 13.02 -35.52 36.57
N ASN A 273 14.15 -35.05 37.12
CA ASN A 273 15.51 -35.57 36.85
C ASN A 273 15.92 -35.42 35.37
N PRO A 274 16.11 -34.18 34.87
CA PRO A 274 16.55 -33.98 33.49
C PRO A 274 17.94 -34.62 33.28
N GLU A 275 18.15 -35.25 32.13
CA GLU A 275 19.49 -35.65 31.70
C GLU A 275 20.37 -34.39 31.59
N PRO A 276 21.59 -34.40 32.15
CA PRO A 276 22.48 -33.27 32.04
C PRO A 276 22.98 -33.09 30.61
N GLY A 277 23.41 -31.87 30.29
CA GLY A 277 24.18 -31.62 29.08
C GLY A 277 25.58 -32.20 29.18
N GLU A 278 26.17 -32.45 28.02
CA GLU A 278 27.47 -33.09 27.87
C GLU A 278 28.32 -32.32 26.84
N ILE A 279 29.65 -32.45 26.94
CA ILE A 279 30.59 -31.93 25.95
C ILE A 279 31.19 -33.11 25.20
N PHE A 280 31.25 -32.99 23.88
CA PHE A 280 31.94 -33.92 22.98
C PHE A 280 32.98 -33.19 22.15
N VAL A 281 34.08 -33.87 21.82
CA VAL A 281 34.98 -33.47 20.74
C VAL A 281 34.87 -34.45 19.59
N LEU A 282 34.79 -33.90 18.38
CA LEU A 282 34.67 -34.65 17.14
C LEU A 282 35.93 -34.47 16.28
N ASP A 283 36.47 -35.60 15.83
CA ASP A 283 37.60 -35.65 14.89
C ASP A 283 37.13 -36.08 13.49
N GLN A 284 37.92 -35.77 12.46
CA GLN A 284 37.66 -36.04 11.04
C GLN A 284 36.40 -35.36 10.49
N VAL A 285 36.05 -34.17 10.99
CA VAL A 285 34.87 -33.42 10.55
C VAL A 285 35.13 -32.40 9.43
N THR A 286 36.40 -32.08 9.16
CA THR A 286 36.84 -31.12 8.15
C THR A 286 37.21 -31.80 6.83
N GLY A 287 37.21 -31.04 5.73
CA GLY A 287 37.56 -31.57 4.40
C GLY A 287 36.53 -32.57 3.85
N GLU A 288 36.97 -33.48 2.97
CA GLU A 288 36.14 -34.59 2.47
C GLU A 288 35.97 -35.64 3.59
N THR A 289 34.75 -35.81 4.09
CA THR A 289 34.44 -36.72 5.19
C THR A 289 33.05 -37.36 5.03
N SER A 290 32.72 -38.31 5.90
CA SER A 290 31.41 -38.93 6.04
C SER A 290 31.16 -39.37 7.48
N ALA A 291 29.90 -39.58 7.83
CA ALA A 291 29.46 -40.00 9.16
C ALA A 291 30.23 -41.20 9.75
N ASP A 292 30.63 -42.18 8.93
CA ASP A 292 31.39 -43.36 9.36
C ASP A 292 32.88 -43.11 9.65
N GLN A 293 33.41 -41.96 9.22
CA GLN A 293 34.79 -41.53 9.48
C GLN A 293 34.89 -40.66 10.73
N VAL A 294 33.81 -39.96 11.09
CA VAL A 294 33.75 -39.09 12.25
C VAL A 294 33.82 -39.92 13.53
N THR A 295 34.60 -39.46 14.51
CA THR A 295 34.63 -40.04 15.85
C THR A 295 34.20 -39.00 16.88
N ALA A 296 33.24 -39.33 17.73
CA ALA A 296 32.76 -38.47 18.81
C ALA A 296 33.26 -39.01 20.15
N THR A 297 34.04 -38.21 20.86
CA THR A 297 34.59 -38.53 22.20
C THR A 297 33.97 -37.61 23.23
N LYS A 298 33.38 -38.16 24.29
CA LYS A 298 32.82 -37.39 25.39
C LYS A 298 33.95 -36.81 26.25
N LEU A 299 33.89 -35.51 26.51
CA LEU A 299 34.86 -34.76 27.31
C LEU A 299 34.34 -34.36 28.69
N ALA A 300 33.04 -34.08 28.85
CA ALA A 300 32.48 -33.68 30.14
C ALA A 300 30.98 -34.05 30.26
N THR A 301 30.48 -34.13 31.48
CA THR A 301 29.06 -34.41 31.82
C THR A 301 28.55 -33.44 32.88
N ASP A 302 27.32 -33.65 33.37
CA ASP A 302 26.77 -32.97 34.55
C ASP A 302 26.60 -31.44 34.38
N LEU A 303 26.38 -30.97 33.15
CA LEU A 303 26.12 -29.56 32.84
C LEU A 303 24.62 -29.23 32.88
N PHE A 304 24.26 -28.10 33.45
CA PHE A 304 22.87 -27.68 33.64
C PHE A 304 22.31 -26.92 32.42
N ASN A 305 21.76 -27.70 31.47
CA ASN A 305 21.22 -27.22 30.19
C ASN A 305 22.14 -26.19 29.51
N PRO A 306 23.35 -26.60 29.10
CA PRO A 306 24.30 -25.69 28.51
C PRO A 306 23.75 -25.12 27.20
N MET A 307 23.94 -23.81 26.97
CA MET A 307 23.40 -23.10 25.80
C MET A 307 24.47 -22.26 25.09
N GLY A 308 25.74 -22.56 25.36
CA GLY A 308 26.90 -21.93 24.76
C GLY A 308 28.19 -22.60 25.17
N VAL A 309 29.17 -22.57 24.28
CA VAL A 309 30.51 -23.13 24.50
C VAL A 309 31.56 -22.23 23.84
N ALA A 310 32.71 -22.06 24.48
CA ALA A 310 33.89 -21.46 23.90
C ALA A 310 35.13 -22.25 24.32
N VAL A 311 36.05 -22.49 23.39
CA VAL A 311 37.33 -23.17 23.61
C VAL A 311 38.43 -22.12 23.58
N ILE A 312 39.12 -21.95 24.71
CA ILE A 312 40.20 -20.96 24.84
C ILE A 312 41.41 -21.67 25.44
N ASP A 313 42.50 -21.69 24.68
CA ASP A 313 43.68 -22.49 24.98
C ASP A 313 43.28 -23.97 25.25
N ASP A 314 43.65 -24.52 26.40
CA ASP A 314 43.33 -25.89 26.83
C ASP A 314 42.02 -25.97 27.66
N SER A 315 41.23 -24.90 27.75
CA SER A 315 40.03 -24.81 28.60
C SER A 315 38.75 -24.70 27.78
N ILE A 316 37.66 -25.29 28.29
CA ILE A 316 36.33 -25.20 27.68
C ILE A 316 35.41 -24.43 28.62
N PHE A 317 34.88 -23.31 28.15
CA PHE A 317 33.93 -22.49 28.88
C PHE A 317 32.51 -22.78 28.41
N VAL A 318 31.58 -22.91 29.35
CA VAL A 318 30.20 -23.33 29.08
C VAL A 318 29.21 -22.42 29.81
N THR A 319 28.24 -21.87 29.08
CA THR A 319 27.12 -21.16 29.72
C THR A 319 26.05 -22.16 30.14
N GLU A 320 25.80 -22.24 31.43
CA GLU A 320 24.69 -22.98 32.04
C GLU A 320 23.57 -22.00 32.43
N ARG A 321 22.40 -22.50 32.84
CA ARG A 321 21.25 -21.60 33.13
C ARG A 321 21.54 -20.48 34.13
N ASP A 322 22.39 -20.75 35.12
CA ASP A 322 22.65 -19.89 36.27
C ASP A 322 24.11 -19.40 36.37
N ARG A 323 25.03 -19.88 35.52
CA ARG A 323 26.46 -19.61 35.65
C ARG A 323 27.25 -19.79 34.34
N LEU A 324 28.46 -19.24 34.33
CA LEU A 324 29.54 -19.59 33.41
C LEU A 324 30.51 -20.54 34.11
N THR A 325 30.78 -21.69 33.50
CA THR A 325 31.67 -22.73 34.03
C THR A 325 32.86 -22.93 33.12
N GLU A 326 34.06 -22.92 33.70
CA GLU A 326 35.31 -23.35 33.07
C GLU A 326 35.54 -24.84 33.35
N LEU A 327 35.82 -25.59 32.30
CA LEU A 327 36.16 -27.00 32.33
C LEU A 327 37.65 -27.15 32.01
N THR A 328 38.36 -27.92 32.83
CA THR A 328 39.79 -28.23 32.63
C THR A 328 40.09 -29.71 32.90
N ASP A 329 41.11 -30.23 32.24
CA ASP A 329 41.65 -31.59 32.43
C ASP A 329 43.07 -31.50 33.06
N PRO A 330 43.18 -31.38 34.40
CA PRO A 330 44.47 -31.23 35.06
C PRO A 330 45.30 -32.52 35.12
N ASP A 331 44.72 -33.70 34.89
CA ASP A 331 45.45 -34.98 34.94
C ASP A 331 45.80 -35.55 33.55
N GLY A 332 45.25 -34.95 32.49
CA GLY A 332 45.59 -35.18 31.09
C GLY A 332 45.05 -36.50 30.56
N ASP A 333 43.96 -37.03 31.14
CA ASP A 333 43.36 -38.29 30.71
C ASP A 333 42.38 -38.13 29.53
N GLY A 334 42.10 -36.89 29.13
CA GLY A 334 41.20 -36.52 28.05
C GLY A 334 39.76 -36.29 28.49
N PHE A 335 39.46 -36.34 29.80
CA PHE A 335 38.16 -36.03 30.38
C PHE A 335 38.27 -34.82 31.32
N TYR A 336 37.39 -33.85 31.15
CA TYR A 336 37.44 -32.54 31.80
C TYR A 336 36.71 -32.59 33.15
N ASP A 337 37.30 -33.29 34.12
CA ASP A 337 36.69 -33.54 35.43
C ASP A 337 36.57 -32.29 36.33
N GLN A 338 37.38 -31.25 36.09
CA GLN A 338 37.38 -30.06 36.94
C GLN A 338 36.45 -28.97 36.39
N HIS A 339 35.37 -28.72 37.12
CA HIS A 339 34.40 -27.65 36.84
C HIS A 339 34.60 -26.47 37.80
N THR A 340 35.02 -25.32 37.28
CA THR A 340 35.23 -24.08 38.04
C THR A 340 34.22 -23.02 37.64
N THR A 341 33.45 -22.49 38.59
CA THR A 341 32.53 -21.38 38.30
C THR A 341 33.29 -20.08 38.13
N VAL A 342 33.11 -19.44 36.96
CA VAL A 342 33.71 -18.15 36.60
C VAL A 342 32.81 -17.00 37.03
N ALA A 343 31.51 -17.10 36.75
CA ALA A 343 30.51 -16.09 37.08
C ALA A 343 29.13 -16.71 37.29
N GLU A 344 28.25 -16.04 38.03
CA GLU A 344 26.87 -16.45 38.29
C GLU A 344 25.89 -15.32 37.95
N TRP A 345 24.66 -15.67 37.56
CA TRP A 345 23.58 -14.72 37.33
C TRP A 345 22.25 -15.22 37.91
N PRO A 346 21.27 -14.32 38.15
CA PRO A 346 20.00 -14.70 38.74
C PRO A 346 19.26 -15.76 37.92
N PHE A 347 18.69 -16.74 38.62
CA PHE A 347 17.87 -17.82 38.05
C PHE A 347 16.68 -18.10 38.95
N GLY A 348 15.48 -18.11 38.37
CA GLY A 348 14.22 -18.23 39.10
C GLY A 348 13.67 -19.65 39.16
N GLY A 349 14.37 -20.62 38.57
CA GLY A 349 13.87 -21.99 38.48
C GLY A 349 12.76 -22.13 37.44
N ASN A 350 12.71 -21.32 36.40
CA ASN A 350 11.81 -21.54 35.26
C ASN A 350 12.54 -22.28 34.12
N PHE A 351 11.84 -23.21 33.45
CA PHE A 351 12.42 -24.05 32.39
C PHE A 351 12.87 -23.27 31.14
N HIS A 352 12.42 -22.03 30.96
CA HIS A 352 12.76 -21.21 29.79
C HIS A 352 13.80 -20.12 30.09
N GLU A 353 14.31 -20.07 31.32
CA GLU A 353 15.42 -19.19 31.69
C GLU A 353 16.75 -19.81 31.21
N PHE A 354 17.06 -19.64 29.91
CA PHE A 354 18.32 -20.05 29.29
C PHE A 354 19.39 -18.94 29.31
N ALA A 355 20.67 -19.32 29.25
CA ALA A 355 21.79 -18.40 29.08
C ALA A 355 22.51 -18.70 27.76
N PHE A 356 22.12 -18.00 26.70
CA PHE A 356 22.63 -18.20 25.36
C PHE A 356 23.98 -17.51 25.16
N GLY A 357 24.86 -18.12 24.38
CA GLY A 357 26.23 -17.68 24.19
C GLY A 357 27.03 -18.79 23.49
N LEU A 358 28.35 -18.78 23.51
CA LEU A 358 29.25 -17.93 24.26
C LEU A 358 30.19 -17.23 23.28
N LEU A 359 30.10 -15.92 23.15
CA LEU A 359 31.14 -15.15 22.45
C LEU A 359 32.17 -14.65 23.44
N HIS A 360 33.36 -14.38 22.95
CA HIS A 360 34.41 -13.76 23.75
C HIS A 360 35.32 -12.88 22.89
N ASP A 361 35.97 -11.93 23.55
CA ASP A 361 37.15 -11.22 23.04
C ASP A 361 38.32 -11.36 24.03
N GLU A 362 39.31 -10.48 23.98
CA GLU A 362 40.46 -10.49 24.89
C GLU A 362 40.07 -10.24 26.35
N ASP A 363 39.04 -9.42 26.59
CA ASP A 363 38.69 -8.86 27.90
C ASP A 363 37.39 -9.46 28.48
N TYR A 364 36.42 -9.83 27.63
CA TYR A 364 35.07 -10.19 28.06
C TYR A 364 34.54 -11.48 27.42
N PHE A 365 33.72 -12.21 28.19
CA PHE A 365 32.71 -13.12 27.66
C PHE A 365 31.38 -12.39 27.49
N TYR A 366 30.59 -12.78 26.49
CA TYR A 366 29.27 -12.22 26.21
C TYR A 366 28.19 -13.30 26.34
N VAL A 367 27.12 -12.99 27.08
CA VAL A 367 26.03 -13.93 27.37
C VAL A 367 24.67 -13.22 27.28
N ASN A 368 23.67 -13.92 26.76
CA ASN A 368 22.29 -13.47 26.65
C ASN A 368 21.39 -14.23 27.63
N LEU A 369 20.69 -13.51 28.51
CA LEU A 369 19.81 -14.11 29.51
C LEU A 369 18.35 -14.05 29.06
N SER A 370 17.72 -15.19 28.79
CA SER A 370 16.30 -15.27 28.43
C SER A 370 15.36 -15.03 29.61
N VAL A 371 14.18 -14.44 29.38
CA VAL A 371 13.14 -14.31 30.42
C VAL A 371 12.50 -15.68 30.73
N ALA A 372 11.81 -15.76 31.87
CA ALA A 372 10.97 -16.89 32.21
C ALA A 372 9.67 -16.89 31.38
N ILE A 373 9.25 -18.07 30.92
CA ILE A 373 8.07 -18.26 30.05
C ILE A 373 7.18 -19.35 30.61
N ASN A 374 5.87 -19.20 30.45
CA ASN A 374 4.87 -20.21 30.77
C ASN A 374 4.67 -21.18 29.59
N ASN A 375 4.18 -22.38 29.88
CA ASN A 375 3.70 -23.27 28.82
C ASN A 375 2.71 -22.55 27.90
N GLY A 376 2.88 -22.68 26.58
CA GLY A 376 2.12 -21.93 25.57
C GLY A 376 2.82 -20.66 25.06
N GLY A 377 4.01 -20.32 25.59
CA GLY A 377 4.84 -19.22 25.07
C GLY A 377 4.57 -17.86 25.73
N ALA A 378 3.58 -17.73 26.62
CA ALA A 378 3.30 -16.48 27.31
C ALA A 378 4.42 -16.14 28.31
N THR A 379 4.91 -14.89 28.30
CA THR A 379 5.89 -14.39 29.28
C THR A 379 5.37 -14.58 30.71
N THR A 380 6.21 -15.09 31.62
CA THR A 380 5.85 -15.25 33.03
C THR A 380 5.69 -13.88 33.69
N ASN A 381 4.62 -13.66 34.47
CA ASN A 381 4.39 -12.41 35.17
C ASN A 381 3.84 -12.67 36.58
N PRO A 382 4.53 -12.25 37.67
CA PRO A 382 5.85 -11.59 37.67
C PRO A 382 6.99 -12.53 37.25
N GLN A 383 8.10 -11.95 36.77
CA GLN A 383 9.35 -12.67 36.51
C GLN A 383 9.94 -13.19 37.84
N PRO A 384 10.42 -14.44 37.89
CA PRO A 384 10.88 -15.06 39.13
C PRO A 384 12.32 -14.65 39.51
N ALA A 385 13.11 -14.17 38.56
CA ALA A 385 14.46 -13.66 38.79
C ALA A 385 14.65 -12.24 38.22
N PRO A 386 15.42 -11.38 38.89
CA PRO A 386 15.75 -10.05 38.38
C PRO A 386 16.71 -10.12 37.20
N ASN A 387 16.72 -9.06 36.39
CA ASN A 387 17.67 -8.83 35.30
C ASN A 387 17.78 -9.96 34.26
N ARG A 388 16.72 -10.75 34.08
CA ARG A 388 16.56 -11.61 32.90
C ARG A 388 16.04 -10.75 31.74
N GLY A 389 16.26 -11.19 30.50
CA GLY A 389 15.94 -10.40 29.30
C GLY A 389 17.02 -9.39 28.94
N THR A 390 18.28 -9.70 29.23
CA THR A 390 19.43 -8.79 29.06
C THR A 390 20.60 -9.46 28.35
N SER A 391 21.38 -8.67 27.62
CA SER A 391 22.74 -9.03 27.24
C SER A 391 23.72 -8.57 28.33
N ILE A 392 24.64 -9.46 28.72
CA ILE A 392 25.64 -9.21 29.75
C ILE A 392 27.05 -9.44 29.21
N THR A 393 28.02 -8.77 29.82
CA THR A 393 29.44 -9.11 29.73
C THR A 393 29.93 -9.71 31.03
N VAL A 394 30.91 -10.60 30.94
CA VAL A 394 31.65 -11.15 32.08
C VAL A 394 33.13 -10.89 31.87
N ASP A 395 33.74 -10.13 32.76
CA ASP A 395 35.17 -9.85 32.73
C ASP A 395 35.98 -11.16 32.87
N ARG A 396 36.89 -11.42 31.92
CA ARG A 396 37.62 -12.70 31.84
C ARG A 396 38.64 -12.90 32.96
N GLU A 397 39.15 -11.82 33.56
CA GLU A 397 40.13 -11.90 34.64
C GLU A 397 39.44 -12.07 36.00
N THR A 398 38.32 -11.38 36.21
CA THR A 398 37.69 -11.22 37.53
C THR A 398 36.37 -11.97 37.70
N GLY A 399 35.70 -12.34 36.60
CA GLY A 399 34.36 -12.91 36.62
C GLY A 399 33.25 -11.90 36.89
N GLU A 400 33.54 -10.59 36.86
CA GLU A 400 32.54 -9.54 37.13
C GLU A 400 31.48 -9.45 36.02
N VAL A 401 30.20 -9.54 36.40
CA VAL A 401 29.06 -9.45 35.47
C VAL A 401 28.60 -7.99 35.32
N SER A 402 28.55 -7.49 34.09
CA SER A 402 27.99 -6.18 33.74
C SER A 402 26.81 -6.31 32.78
N TYR A 403 25.80 -5.46 32.95
CA TYR A 403 24.61 -5.44 32.10
C TYR A 403 24.75 -4.38 31.01
N VAL A 404 24.55 -4.78 29.74
CA VAL A 404 24.80 -3.91 28.58
C VAL A 404 23.50 -3.36 28.01
N ALA A 405 22.52 -4.23 27.76
CA ALA A 405 21.25 -3.86 27.16
C ALA A 405 20.12 -4.76 27.67
N GLY A 406 18.87 -4.32 27.52
CA GLY A 406 17.69 -5.03 27.99
C GLY A 406 16.52 -5.01 27.02
N GLY A 407 15.40 -5.55 27.49
CA GLY A 407 14.19 -5.67 26.68
C GLY A 407 14.25 -6.80 25.66
N LEU A 408 14.99 -7.86 25.95
CA LEU A 408 15.04 -9.10 25.18
C LEU A 408 14.09 -10.13 25.78
N ARG A 409 13.51 -11.00 24.95
CA ARG A 409 12.62 -12.08 25.42
C ARG A 409 13.34 -13.42 25.46
N THR A 410 13.64 -13.96 24.30
CA THR A 410 14.36 -15.22 24.10
C THR A 410 15.49 -14.95 23.11
N PRO A 411 16.60 -14.34 23.58
CA PRO A 411 17.74 -13.96 22.75
C PRO A 411 18.62 -15.18 22.38
N ASN A 412 18.11 -16.09 21.56
CA ASN A 412 18.80 -17.34 21.17
C ASN A 412 19.92 -17.07 20.15
N GLY A 413 21.08 -16.71 20.70
CA GLY A 413 22.34 -16.60 19.96
C GLY A 413 22.79 -15.16 19.73
N MET A 414 24.07 -15.05 19.39
CA MET A 414 24.77 -13.78 19.24
C MET A 414 25.94 -13.92 18.28
N THR A 415 26.35 -12.82 17.65
CA THR A 415 27.56 -12.80 16.83
C THR A 415 28.21 -11.42 16.82
N PHE A 416 29.51 -11.39 16.53
CA PHE A 416 30.16 -10.16 16.05
C PHE A 416 29.86 -10.01 14.57
N GLY A 417 29.18 -8.91 14.23
CA GLY A 417 28.75 -8.58 12.89
C GLY A 417 29.73 -7.71 12.12
N PRO A 418 29.23 -7.02 11.08
CA PRO A 418 29.97 -5.98 10.39
C PRO A 418 30.56 -4.97 11.38
N ASP A 419 31.75 -4.45 11.08
CA ASP A 419 32.51 -3.51 11.92
C ASP A 419 32.89 -4.03 13.33
N GLY A 420 32.66 -5.32 13.63
CA GLY A 420 32.90 -5.89 14.96
C GLY A 420 31.80 -5.56 15.99
N ASP A 421 30.68 -5.01 15.54
CA ASP A 421 29.54 -4.66 16.39
C ASP A 421 28.79 -5.93 16.88
N LEU A 422 28.23 -5.89 18.10
CA LEU A 422 27.55 -7.04 18.71
C LEU A 422 26.08 -7.12 18.28
N PHE A 423 25.66 -8.28 17.77
CA PHE A 423 24.28 -8.55 17.35
C PHE A 423 23.67 -9.74 18.08
N VAL A 424 22.36 -9.65 18.31
CA VAL A 424 21.58 -10.67 19.02
C VAL A 424 20.30 -11.00 18.25
N MET A 425 20.00 -12.30 18.16
CA MET A 425 18.76 -12.81 17.59
C MET A 425 17.74 -13.05 18.69
N ASP A 426 16.61 -12.34 18.67
CA ASP A 426 15.56 -12.42 19.70
C ASP A 426 14.25 -12.96 19.14
N ASN A 427 13.61 -13.90 19.86
CA ASN A 427 12.40 -14.58 19.40
C ASN A 427 11.11 -13.92 19.92
N GLN A 428 10.16 -13.74 19.01
CA GLN A 428 8.82 -13.18 19.19
C GLN A 428 8.02 -13.73 20.37
N GLY A 429 7.09 -12.92 20.88
CA GLY A 429 6.14 -13.27 21.92
C GLY A 429 5.44 -12.04 22.49
N ALA A 430 5.19 -12.00 23.81
CA ALA A 430 4.56 -10.84 24.43
C ALA A 430 5.41 -9.58 24.24
N TRP A 431 4.80 -8.49 23.79
CA TRP A 431 5.38 -7.19 23.42
C TRP A 431 6.41 -7.23 22.29
N LEU A 432 6.65 -8.42 21.73
CA LEU A 432 7.62 -8.63 20.67
C LEU A 432 6.91 -9.28 19.47
N PRO A 433 6.41 -8.46 18.52
CA PRO A 433 5.41 -8.91 17.55
C PRO A 433 5.92 -9.92 16.54
N SER A 434 7.20 -9.81 16.17
CA SER A 434 7.93 -10.76 15.31
C SER A 434 9.35 -10.93 15.86
N SER A 435 10.06 -11.95 15.41
CA SER A 435 11.47 -12.14 15.77
C SER A 435 12.32 -11.06 15.13
N LYS A 436 13.49 -10.79 15.70
CA LYS A 436 14.33 -9.67 15.25
C LYS A 436 15.82 -9.90 15.49
N LEU A 437 16.63 -9.30 14.64
CA LEU A 437 18.05 -9.09 14.87
C LEU A 437 18.25 -7.67 15.43
N VAL A 438 18.89 -7.57 16.58
CA VAL A 438 19.15 -6.28 17.24
C VAL A 438 20.64 -5.98 17.35
N HIS A 439 21.00 -4.71 17.20
CA HIS A 439 22.34 -4.20 17.45
C HIS A 439 22.46 -3.80 18.92
N VAL A 440 23.23 -4.56 19.68
CA VAL A 440 23.43 -4.37 21.13
C VAL A 440 24.49 -3.30 21.38
N LYS A 441 24.11 -2.28 22.15
CA LYS A 441 25.00 -1.26 22.72
C LYS A 441 24.58 -0.98 24.15
N GLN A 442 25.49 -0.40 24.93
CA GLN A 442 25.20 0.06 26.28
C GLN A 442 23.92 0.91 26.31
N ASP A 443 23.06 0.63 27.30
CA ASP A 443 21.82 1.33 27.61
C ASP A 443 20.70 1.22 26.56
N ARG A 444 20.79 0.30 25.61
CA ARG A 444 19.68 0.04 24.67
C ARG A 444 18.57 -0.81 25.29
N PHE A 445 17.34 -0.51 24.90
CA PHE A 445 16.15 -1.26 25.26
C PHE A 445 15.36 -1.71 24.03
N PHE A 446 15.00 -3.00 23.98
CA PHE A 446 14.39 -3.63 22.81
C PHE A 446 12.90 -4.00 23.01
N ASN A 447 12.15 -3.20 23.76
CA ASN A 447 10.68 -3.25 23.79
C ASN A 447 10.02 -4.49 24.41
N HIS A 448 10.74 -5.39 25.07
CA HIS A 448 10.14 -6.41 25.93
C HIS A 448 10.15 -5.94 27.39
N TYR A 449 8.97 -5.65 27.94
CA TYR A 449 8.84 -5.18 29.32
C TYR A 449 8.67 -6.35 30.30
N THR A 450 9.27 -6.21 31.49
CA THR A 450 9.17 -7.20 32.57
C THR A 450 8.51 -6.63 33.82
N ASN A 451 8.08 -7.51 34.73
CA ASN A 451 7.54 -7.13 36.04
C ASN A 451 8.16 -8.01 37.14
N PRO A 452 8.92 -7.46 38.11
CA PRO A 452 9.33 -6.05 38.21
C PRO A 452 10.14 -5.61 36.98
N ALA A 453 10.18 -4.30 36.73
CA ALA A 453 10.86 -3.72 35.57
C ALA A 453 12.34 -4.11 35.53
N GLY A 454 12.84 -4.39 34.32
CA GLY A 454 14.24 -4.67 34.05
C GLY A 454 15.13 -3.43 34.16
N PRO A 455 16.46 -3.61 34.14
CA PRO A 455 17.41 -2.51 34.35
C PRO A 455 17.39 -1.44 33.26
N PHE A 456 16.77 -1.70 32.10
CA PHE A 456 16.71 -0.79 30.96
C PHE A 456 15.28 -0.46 30.50
N ASP A 457 14.25 -0.92 31.23
CA ASP A 457 12.85 -0.74 30.83
C ASP A 457 12.41 0.74 30.80
N ASP A 458 13.23 1.66 31.34
CA ASP A 458 13.01 3.11 31.31
C ASP A 458 13.71 3.82 30.13
N GLN A 459 14.49 3.10 29.32
CA GLN A 459 15.19 3.64 28.16
C GLN A 459 14.28 3.72 26.93
N PRO A 460 14.53 4.66 26.00
CA PRO A 460 13.83 4.69 24.72
C PRO A 460 13.97 3.38 23.94
N VAL A 461 12.89 2.95 23.31
CA VAL A 461 12.89 1.75 22.45
C VAL A 461 13.84 1.96 21.27
N SER A 462 14.81 1.08 21.14
CA SER A 462 15.70 0.98 19.98
C SER A 462 15.08 0.10 18.90
N GLN A 463 15.09 0.58 17.65
CA GLN A 463 14.61 -0.19 16.51
C GLN A 463 15.52 -1.40 16.24
N PRO A 464 14.96 -2.54 15.76
CA PRO A 464 15.78 -3.64 15.31
C PRO A 464 16.54 -3.30 14.03
N ALA A 465 17.68 -3.96 13.84
CA ALA A 465 18.38 -3.93 12.55
C ALA A 465 17.56 -4.70 11.49
N LEU A 466 16.98 -5.85 11.87
CA LEU A 466 16.10 -6.63 11.01
C LEU A 466 14.90 -7.13 11.80
N TRP A 467 13.71 -6.99 11.23
CA TRP A 467 12.59 -7.87 11.52
C TRP A 467 12.74 -9.18 10.75
N ILE A 468 12.38 -10.29 11.40
CA ILE A 468 12.28 -11.62 10.81
C ILE A 468 10.80 -12.00 10.80
N PRO A 469 10.07 -11.77 9.69
CA PRO A 469 8.63 -11.98 9.62
C PRO A 469 8.17 -13.40 9.98
N GLN A 470 7.35 -13.47 11.03
CA GLN A 470 6.79 -14.71 11.55
C GLN A 470 5.94 -15.41 10.48
N ASN A 471 6.03 -16.74 10.41
CA ASN A 471 5.31 -17.61 9.47
C ASN A 471 5.74 -17.48 7.99
N GLU A 472 6.64 -16.56 7.66
CA GLU A 472 7.06 -16.28 6.27
C GLU A 472 8.52 -16.65 6.01
N ILE A 473 9.42 -16.30 6.94
CA ILE A 473 10.86 -16.57 6.83
C ILE A 473 11.51 -17.06 8.13
N GLY A 474 10.89 -16.84 9.29
CA GLY A 474 11.38 -17.39 10.56
C GLY A 474 10.27 -17.50 11.60
N ASN A 475 10.46 -18.36 12.59
CA ASN A 475 9.55 -18.58 13.72
C ASN A 475 10.29 -18.67 15.05
N SER A 476 11.52 -19.20 15.06
CA SER A 476 12.41 -19.23 16.23
C SER A 476 13.87 -19.17 15.74
N PRO A 477 14.29 -18.04 15.16
CA PRO A 477 15.63 -17.91 14.61
C PRO A 477 16.67 -18.05 15.72
N SER A 478 17.81 -18.64 15.38
CA SER A 478 18.85 -19.06 16.30
C SER A 478 20.18 -18.35 16.00
N GLU A 479 21.30 -18.93 16.44
CA GLU A 479 22.59 -18.26 16.44
C GLU A 479 23.04 -17.82 15.04
N PRO A 480 23.27 -16.49 14.85
CA PRO A 480 23.86 -15.98 13.64
C PRO A 480 25.37 -16.20 13.61
N VAL A 481 25.93 -16.29 12.41
CA VAL A 481 27.36 -16.28 12.13
C VAL A 481 27.65 -15.32 10.97
N THR A 482 28.75 -14.57 11.06
CA THR A 482 29.21 -13.70 9.97
C THR A 482 30.04 -14.51 8.97
N LEU A 483 29.70 -14.42 7.69
CA LEU A 483 30.47 -15.03 6.60
C LEU A 483 31.61 -14.10 6.20
N THR A 484 32.85 -14.61 6.18
CA THR A 484 34.05 -13.82 5.84
C THR A 484 34.56 -14.08 4.42
N GLU A 485 34.10 -15.16 3.79
CA GLU A 485 34.55 -15.61 2.46
C GLU A 485 33.36 -16.02 1.58
N GLY A 486 33.63 -16.22 0.29
CA GLY A 486 32.64 -16.62 -0.70
C GLY A 486 31.76 -15.47 -1.21
N PRO A 487 30.71 -15.77 -1.98
CA PRO A 487 29.88 -14.76 -2.65
C PRO A 487 29.05 -13.91 -1.68
N PHE A 488 28.89 -14.35 -0.43
CA PHE A 488 28.11 -13.67 0.61
C PHE A 488 28.99 -13.11 1.74
N ALA A 489 30.28 -12.90 1.48
CA ALA A 489 31.19 -12.33 2.47
C ALA A 489 30.70 -10.96 2.98
N GLY A 490 30.80 -10.73 4.29
CA GLY A 490 30.29 -9.54 4.99
C GLY A 490 28.84 -9.65 5.45
N GLN A 491 28.12 -10.71 5.06
CA GLN A 491 26.74 -10.96 5.47
C GLN A 491 26.65 -11.94 6.64
N MET A 492 25.47 -11.99 7.28
CA MET A 492 25.20 -12.95 8.34
C MET A 492 24.38 -14.13 7.82
N LEU A 493 24.58 -15.29 8.42
CA LEU A 493 23.79 -16.49 8.20
C LEU A 493 23.29 -17.00 9.55
N PHE A 494 22.03 -17.42 9.63
CA PHE A 494 21.45 -17.95 10.87
C PHE A 494 20.48 -19.08 10.58
N GLY A 495 20.26 -19.92 11.58
CA GLY A 495 19.29 -21.01 11.51
C GLY A 495 17.94 -20.64 12.13
N ASP A 496 16.99 -21.57 12.02
CA ASP A 496 15.73 -21.49 12.76
C ASP A 496 15.34 -22.87 13.29
N VAL A 497 14.95 -22.92 14.57
CA VAL A 497 14.62 -24.19 15.25
C VAL A 497 13.23 -24.71 14.88
N THR A 498 12.30 -23.83 14.49
CA THR A 498 10.90 -24.18 14.22
C THR A 498 10.56 -24.07 12.74
N TYR A 499 10.88 -22.93 12.13
CA TYR A 499 10.72 -22.71 10.71
C TYR A 499 11.74 -23.57 9.96
N GLY A 500 12.94 -23.81 10.48
CA GLY A 500 13.92 -24.68 9.86
C GLY A 500 14.77 -24.01 8.77
N GLY A 501 15.78 -24.73 8.32
CA GLY A 501 16.73 -24.25 7.31
C GLY A 501 17.65 -23.14 7.81
N LEU A 502 18.27 -22.45 6.86
CA LEU A 502 19.17 -21.31 7.05
C LEU A 502 18.63 -20.10 6.29
N GLN A 503 18.73 -18.94 6.93
CA GLN A 503 18.41 -17.63 6.39
C GLN A 503 19.68 -16.77 6.36
N ARG A 504 19.72 -15.82 5.44
CA ARG A 504 20.84 -14.90 5.24
C ARG A 504 20.39 -13.46 5.47
N ALA A 505 21.24 -12.65 6.07
CA ALA A 505 20.98 -11.26 6.41
C ALA A 505 22.05 -10.35 5.81
N PHE A 506 21.60 -9.40 4.99
CA PHE A 506 22.38 -8.27 4.52
C PHE A 506 22.08 -7.05 5.42
N LEU A 507 23.13 -6.33 5.82
CA LEU A 507 23.03 -5.14 6.67
C LEU A 507 23.75 -3.96 6.02
N GLU A 508 23.18 -2.77 6.16
CA GLU A 508 23.80 -1.50 5.82
C GLU A 508 23.54 -0.45 6.91
N LYS A 509 24.36 0.61 6.92
CA LYS A 509 24.17 1.76 7.80
C LYS A 509 23.49 2.91 7.05
N VAL A 510 22.33 3.35 7.55
CA VAL A 510 21.60 4.53 7.07
C VAL A 510 21.43 5.47 8.26
N ASP A 511 21.85 6.72 8.10
CA ASP A 511 21.89 7.72 9.17
C ASP A 511 22.61 7.24 10.46
N GLY A 512 23.60 6.35 10.30
CA GLY A 512 24.43 5.83 11.39
C GLY A 512 23.86 4.62 12.12
N GLU A 513 22.64 4.18 11.81
CA GLU A 513 22.01 2.99 12.38
C GLU A 513 21.90 1.85 11.36
N TYR A 514 21.91 0.61 11.84
CA TYR A 514 21.78 -0.56 10.97
C TYR A 514 20.33 -0.79 10.56
N GLN A 515 20.18 -1.16 9.29
CA GLN A 515 18.96 -1.72 8.73
C GLN A 515 19.35 -2.66 7.56
N GLY A 516 18.41 -3.35 6.93
CA GLY A 516 18.75 -4.23 5.80
C GLY A 516 17.70 -5.26 5.45
N ALA A 517 18.12 -6.33 4.76
CA ALA A 517 17.22 -7.36 4.26
C ALA A 517 17.58 -8.77 4.74
N VAL A 518 16.54 -9.59 4.93
CA VAL A 518 16.66 -11.04 5.15
C VAL A 518 16.19 -11.80 3.90
N PHE A 519 16.91 -12.89 3.59
CA PHE A 519 16.68 -13.79 2.47
C PHE A 519 16.62 -15.25 2.95
N ARG A 520 15.90 -16.10 2.22
CA ARG A 520 16.03 -17.55 2.41
C ARG A 520 17.35 -18.01 1.80
N HIS A 521 18.10 -18.85 2.51
CA HIS A 521 19.41 -19.32 2.04
C HIS A 521 19.40 -20.79 1.66
N SER A 522 19.13 -21.70 2.61
CA SER A 522 19.18 -23.15 2.35
C SER A 522 18.17 -23.90 3.21
N ALA A 523 17.62 -25.00 2.69
CA ALA A 523 16.74 -25.90 3.44
C ALA A 523 17.22 -27.35 3.30
N GLY A 524 16.31 -28.32 3.39
CA GLY A 524 16.64 -29.74 3.21
C GLY A 524 17.46 -30.37 4.34
N LEU A 525 17.60 -29.69 5.48
CA LEU A 525 18.37 -30.16 6.64
C LEU A 525 17.57 -31.20 7.45
N GLU A 526 18.27 -31.96 8.29
CA GLU A 526 17.69 -33.12 9.01
C GLU A 526 16.91 -32.74 10.29
N ALA A 527 17.15 -31.55 10.84
CA ALA A 527 16.56 -31.03 12.07
C ALA A 527 16.45 -29.49 12.02
N GLY A 528 15.67 -28.91 12.93
CA GLY A 528 15.67 -27.46 13.16
C GLY A 528 17.05 -26.98 13.60
N VAL A 529 17.51 -25.84 13.11
CA VAL A 529 18.90 -25.40 13.30
C VAL A 529 19.00 -24.47 14.50
N ASN A 530 19.84 -24.83 15.47
CA ASN A 530 20.06 -24.05 16.69
C ASN A 530 21.43 -23.35 16.73
N ARG A 531 22.45 -23.99 16.17
CA ARG A 531 23.83 -23.50 16.21
C ARG A 531 24.42 -23.54 14.81
N THR A 532 25.10 -22.46 14.43
CA THR A 532 25.75 -22.33 13.13
C THR A 532 27.15 -21.76 13.34
N VAL A 533 28.17 -22.48 12.89
CA VAL A 533 29.57 -22.00 12.95
C VAL A 533 30.25 -22.20 11.60
N VAL A 534 31.23 -21.34 11.29
CA VAL A 534 32.13 -21.55 10.15
C VAL A 534 33.33 -22.33 10.63
N GLY A 535 33.66 -23.43 9.95
CA GLY A 535 34.82 -24.23 10.28
C GLY A 535 36.12 -23.69 9.69
N PRO A 536 37.28 -24.19 10.18
CA PRO A 536 38.59 -23.79 9.67
C PRO A 536 38.83 -24.20 8.20
N ASP A 537 37.98 -25.06 7.64
CA ASP A 537 37.98 -25.43 6.22
C ASP A 537 37.03 -24.58 5.35
N GLY A 538 36.43 -23.53 5.92
CA GLY A 538 35.52 -22.61 5.24
C GLY A 538 34.10 -23.16 5.03
N ALA A 539 33.80 -24.36 5.54
CA ALA A 539 32.46 -24.93 5.48
C ALA A 539 31.56 -24.43 6.62
N ILE A 540 30.25 -24.48 6.41
CA ILE A 540 29.24 -24.10 7.41
C ILE A 540 28.79 -25.36 8.14
N TYR A 541 28.93 -25.38 9.47
CA TYR A 541 28.50 -26.47 10.32
C TYR A 541 27.19 -26.11 11.00
N VAL A 542 26.21 -27.01 10.95
CA VAL A 542 24.86 -26.81 11.48
C VAL A 542 24.55 -27.84 12.56
N GLY A 543 24.30 -27.34 13.76
CA GLY A 543 23.86 -28.11 14.91
C GLY A 543 22.34 -28.08 15.01
N GLY A 544 21.74 -29.26 14.94
CA GLY A 544 20.31 -29.47 14.98
C GLY A 544 19.77 -29.72 16.39
N ILE A 545 18.59 -29.18 16.67
CA ILE A 545 17.82 -29.48 17.88
C ILE A 545 16.33 -29.55 17.56
N GLY A 546 15.60 -30.35 18.32
CA GLY A 546 14.16 -30.52 18.17
C GLY A 546 13.51 -31.06 19.43
N GLU A 547 12.40 -30.48 19.85
CA GLU A 547 11.56 -30.99 20.95
C GLU A 547 10.09 -30.57 20.74
N ALA A 548 9.14 -31.23 21.41
CA ALA A 548 7.71 -30.95 21.22
C ALA A 548 7.33 -29.49 21.57
N GLY A 549 6.17 -29.05 21.10
CA GLY A 549 5.77 -27.64 21.18
C GLY A 549 6.33 -26.81 20.03
N ASN A 550 6.99 -25.68 20.32
CA ASN A 550 7.55 -24.77 19.31
C ASN A 550 9.06 -24.94 19.11
N TRP A 551 9.68 -26.01 19.58
CA TRP A 551 11.13 -26.23 19.51
C TRP A 551 11.52 -27.30 18.50
N SER A 552 10.71 -27.55 17.46
CA SER A 552 11.05 -28.50 16.41
C SER A 552 10.51 -28.02 15.07
N GLU A 553 11.30 -28.24 14.01
CA GLU A 553 10.77 -28.23 12.65
C GLU A 553 9.83 -29.45 12.49
N PRO A 554 8.61 -29.28 11.97
CA PRO A 554 7.69 -30.39 11.76
C PRO A 554 8.27 -31.47 10.84
N ASN A 555 8.05 -32.74 11.18
CA ASN A 555 8.49 -33.92 10.39
C ASN A 555 10.01 -34.08 10.23
N LYS A 556 10.80 -33.54 11.17
CA LYS A 556 12.26 -33.63 11.20
C LYS A 556 12.76 -34.36 12.45
N LEU A 557 14.06 -34.65 12.50
CA LEU A 557 14.71 -35.23 13.66
C LEU A 557 14.76 -34.23 14.82
N ARG A 558 14.89 -34.77 16.04
CA ARG A 558 15.06 -33.99 17.28
C ARG A 558 16.52 -33.56 17.55
N TYR A 559 17.43 -34.07 16.76
CA TYR A 559 18.86 -33.89 16.89
C TYR A 559 19.45 -33.81 15.49
N GLY A 560 20.62 -33.19 15.35
CA GLY A 560 21.28 -33.16 14.05
C GLY A 560 22.68 -32.59 14.13
N LEU A 561 23.55 -33.01 13.22
CA LEU A 561 24.86 -32.39 13.02
C LEU A 561 25.30 -32.62 11.58
N GLN A 562 25.28 -31.55 10.78
CA GLN A 562 25.60 -31.61 9.36
C GLN A 562 26.57 -30.49 8.97
N LYS A 563 27.21 -30.63 7.81
CA LYS A 563 28.09 -29.63 7.23
C LYS A 563 27.71 -29.32 5.79
N LEU A 564 27.76 -28.04 5.43
CA LEU A 564 27.57 -27.49 4.09
C LEU A 564 28.92 -27.01 3.56
N THR A 565 29.53 -27.82 2.70
CA THR A 565 30.84 -27.50 2.09
C THR A 565 30.64 -26.73 0.79
N PRO A 566 31.21 -25.53 0.61
CA PRO A 566 31.20 -24.85 -0.68
C PRO A 566 31.76 -25.75 -1.79
N ASN A 567 31.03 -25.93 -2.88
CA ASN A 567 31.38 -26.88 -3.95
C ASN A 567 31.83 -26.20 -5.26
N GLY A 568 31.84 -24.86 -5.30
CA GLY A 568 32.20 -24.06 -6.46
C GLY A 568 31.14 -23.98 -7.56
N GLN A 569 29.96 -24.58 -7.36
CA GLN A 569 28.83 -24.41 -8.25
C GLN A 569 28.23 -23.01 -8.06
N GLU A 570 28.15 -22.26 -9.16
CA GLU A 570 27.50 -20.96 -9.17
C GLU A 570 25.97 -21.09 -9.09
N SER A 571 25.37 -20.30 -8.22
CA SER A 571 23.92 -20.08 -8.11
C SER A 571 23.55 -18.66 -8.53
N PHE A 572 22.28 -18.47 -8.87
CA PHE A 572 21.69 -17.16 -9.13
C PHE A 572 20.84 -16.74 -7.93
N ASP A 573 21.24 -15.66 -7.26
CA ASP A 573 20.70 -15.19 -5.99
C ASP A 573 20.62 -13.65 -5.97
N ILE A 574 19.75 -13.10 -5.11
CA ILE A 574 19.81 -11.68 -4.72
C ILE A 574 20.94 -11.54 -3.69
N LEU A 575 22.01 -10.83 -4.01
CA LEU A 575 23.13 -10.60 -3.09
C LEU A 575 22.79 -9.55 -2.05
N GLU A 576 22.39 -8.36 -2.49
CA GLU A 576 22.18 -7.20 -1.62
C GLU A 576 20.91 -6.45 -2.03
N VAL A 577 20.28 -5.80 -1.05
CA VAL A 577 19.19 -4.86 -1.27
C VAL A 577 19.55 -3.59 -0.52
N ARG A 578 19.90 -2.52 -1.24
CA ARG A 578 20.30 -1.25 -0.65
C ARG A 578 19.21 -0.22 -0.79
N VAL A 579 18.88 0.49 0.27
CA VAL A 579 17.92 1.60 0.17
C VAL A 579 18.56 2.79 -0.54
N ARG A 580 17.75 3.47 -1.35
CA ARG A 580 18.08 4.75 -1.99
C ARG A 580 16.90 5.69 -1.86
N GLU A 581 17.10 6.95 -2.24
CA GLU A 581 15.98 7.90 -2.33
C GLU A 581 14.89 7.34 -3.25
N GLY A 582 13.69 7.17 -2.69
CA GLY A 582 12.50 6.69 -3.40
C GLY A 582 12.52 5.23 -3.86
N GLY A 583 13.42 4.37 -3.37
CA GLY A 583 13.46 2.98 -3.82
C GLY A 583 14.61 2.13 -3.29
N PHE A 584 15.01 1.12 -4.06
CA PHE A 584 16.07 0.16 -3.71
C PHE A 584 16.97 -0.18 -4.89
N ASP A 585 18.26 -0.40 -4.63
CA ASP A 585 19.16 -1.08 -5.57
C ASP A 585 19.24 -2.56 -5.18
N LEU A 586 18.85 -3.45 -6.09
CA LEU A 586 18.92 -4.90 -5.93
C LEU A 586 20.13 -5.42 -6.71
N GLU A 587 21.12 -5.98 -6.02
CA GLU A 587 22.28 -6.64 -6.64
C GLU A 587 22.04 -8.15 -6.71
N TYR A 588 22.35 -8.76 -7.84
CA TYR A 588 22.23 -10.18 -8.12
C TYR A 588 23.60 -10.82 -8.35
N SER A 589 23.73 -12.10 -7.99
CA SER A 589 25.01 -12.82 -8.06
C SER A 589 25.51 -13.11 -9.48
N GLN A 590 24.62 -13.02 -10.47
CA GLN A 590 24.91 -13.26 -11.89
C GLN A 590 24.21 -12.21 -12.77
N PRO A 591 24.73 -11.90 -13.97
CA PRO A 591 24.08 -11.02 -14.92
C PRO A 591 22.69 -11.53 -15.35
N LEU A 592 21.68 -10.65 -15.40
CA LEU A 592 20.33 -10.98 -15.87
C LEU A 592 20.32 -11.43 -17.34
N SER A 593 19.46 -12.40 -17.66
CA SER A 593 19.17 -12.80 -19.05
C SER A 593 18.56 -11.69 -19.90
N ASP A 594 18.68 -11.80 -21.21
CA ASP A 594 17.97 -10.91 -22.15
C ASP A 594 16.46 -10.96 -21.93
N GLU A 595 15.89 -12.14 -21.64
CA GLU A 595 14.47 -12.32 -21.34
C GLU A 595 14.04 -11.60 -20.06
N THR A 596 14.84 -11.67 -19.00
CA THR A 596 14.54 -10.96 -17.73
C THR A 596 14.64 -9.46 -17.92
N VAL A 597 15.66 -8.96 -18.63
CA VAL A 597 15.80 -7.54 -18.95
C VAL A 597 14.61 -7.05 -19.79
N GLN A 598 14.16 -7.83 -20.77
CA GLN A 598 12.99 -7.49 -21.57
C GLN A 598 11.71 -7.47 -20.72
N LYS A 599 11.51 -8.45 -19.82
CA LYS A 599 10.38 -8.48 -18.88
C LYS A 599 10.32 -7.20 -18.02
N ILE A 600 11.47 -6.75 -17.51
CA ILE A 600 11.58 -5.51 -16.72
C ILE A 600 11.20 -4.29 -17.56
N ALA A 601 11.67 -4.23 -18.81
CA ALA A 601 11.39 -3.12 -19.72
C ALA A 601 9.91 -3.09 -20.19
N ASP A 602 9.28 -4.25 -20.35
CA ASP A 602 7.90 -4.37 -20.84
C ASP A 602 6.88 -4.03 -19.75
N ASP A 603 7.07 -4.53 -18.53
CA ASP A 603 6.16 -4.29 -17.40
C ASP A 603 6.89 -4.46 -16.06
N VAL A 604 7.37 -3.34 -15.51
CA VAL A 604 8.07 -3.30 -14.23
C VAL A 604 7.20 -3.80 -13.06
N ALA A 605 5.89 -3.53 -13.07
CA ALA A 605 4.98 -3.94 -12.01
C ALA A 605 4.66 -5.43 -12.05
N HIS A 606 4.87 -6.07 -13.20
CA HIS A 606 4.86 -7.53 -13.32
C HIS A 606 6.22 -8.17 -13.03
N ALA A 607 7.31 -7.46 -13.33
CA ALA A 607 8.67 -7.93 -13.04
C ALA A 607 9.00 -7.92 -11.55
N TYR A 608 8.45 -6.97 -10.80
CA TYR A 608 8.66 -6.80 -9.37
C TYR A 608 7.37 -6.59 -8.62
N ARG A 609 7.30 -7.14 -7.40
CA ARG A 609 6.21 -6.86 -6.45
C ARG A 609 6.78 -6.31 -5.16
N ALA A 610 6.07 -5.37 -4.56
CA ALA A 610 6.44 -4.78 -3.29
C ALA A 610 5.20 -4.66 -2.40
N THR A 611 5.31 -5.08 -1.15
CA THR A 611 4.34 -4.76 -0.09
C THR A 611 5.06 -4.22 1.12
N GLN A 612 4.42 -3.38 1.91
CA GLN A 612 4.97 -2.92 3.19
C GLN A 612 3.96 -3.04 4.32
N TRP A 613 4.44 -3.15 5.55
CA TRP A 613 3.62 -3.11 6.77
C TRP A 613 4.47 -2.69 7.96
N ARG A 614 3.83 -2.38 9.10
CA ARG A 614 4.53 -2.31 10.41
C ARG A 614 3.96 -3.36 11.35
N TYR A 615 4.68 -3.56 12.45
CA TYR A 615 4.23 -4.40 13.55
C TYR A 615 3.75 -3.55 14.73
N VAL A 616 2.70 -4.02 15.40
CA VAL A 616 2.23 -3.45 16.67
C VAL A 616 2.52 -4.44 17.80
N PRO A 617 3.27 -4.04 18.85
CA PRO A 617 3.52 -4.90 19.99
C PRO A 617 2.24 -5.06 20.82
N THR A 618 1.93 -6.30 21.22
CA THR A 618 0.75 -6.61 22.04
C THR A 618 1.15 -7.43 23.27
N GLN A 619 0.35 -7.44 24.33
CA GLN A 619 0.62 -8.30 25.48
C GLN A 619 0.46 -9.80 25.13
N GLN A 620 -0.34 -10.11 24.11
CA GLN A 620 -0.51 -11.46 23.59
C GLN A 620 0.77 -11.95 22.88
N TYR A 621 0.86 -13.25 22.64
CA TYR A 621 2.00 -13.81 21.92
C TYR A 621 2.01 -13.32 20.46
N GLY A 622 3.09 -12.65 20.05
CA GLY A 622 3.23 -12.06 18.72
C GLY A 622 2.40 -10.78 18.57
N GLY A 623 2.34 -10.25 17.35
CA GLY A 623 1.56 -9.06 17.06
C GLY A 623 1.11 -9.03 15.61
N PRO A 624 0.03 -8.30 15.31
CA PRO A 624 -0.49 -8.21 13.95
C PRO A 624 0.46 -7.39 13.06
N LYS A 625 0.45 -7.72 11.77
CA LYS A 625 0.80 -6.75 10.74
C LYS A 625 -0.33 -5.73 10.68
N VAL A 626 0.02 -4.45 10.67
CA VAL A 626 -0.94 -3.35 10.44
C VAL A 626 -0.40 -2.44 9.35
N ASP A 627 -1.29 -1.64 8.78
CA ASP A 627 -0.99 -0.75 7.65
C ASP A 627 -0.32 -1.52 6.49
N GLU A 628 -0.82 -2.73 6.20
CA GLU A 628 -0.31 -3.52 5.08
C GLU A 628 -0.76 -2.88 3.76
N GLU A 629 0.21 -2.49 2.94
CA GLU A 629 0.00 -1.73 1.71
C GLU A 629 0.75 -2.42 0.56
N VAL A 630 0.06 -2.62 -0.56
CA VAL A 630 0.71 -3.00 -1.83
C VAL A 630 1.34 -1.73 -2.41
N LEU A 631 2.63 -1.81 -2.71
CA LEU A 631 3.39 -0.70 -3.29
C LEU A 631 3.54 -0.89 -4.79
N ARG A 632 3.58 0.22 -5.52
CA ARG A 632 3.85 0.20 -6.95
C ARG A 632 5.33 0.44 -7.20
N VAL A 633 5.94 -0.49 -7.92
CA VAL A 633 7.23 -0.26 -8.55
C VAL A 633 7.00 0.54 -9.83
N THR A 634 7.43 1.80 -9.86
CA THR A 634 7.21 2.75 -10.97
C THR A 634 8.34 2.78 -11.97
N GLY A 635 9.53 2.34 -11.58
CA GLY A 635 10.70 2.31 -12.45
C GLY A 635 11.67 1.21 -12.06
N ALA A 636 12.44 0.74 -13.04
CA ALA A 636 13.52 -0.20 -12.85
C ALA A 636 14.61 0.06 -13.89
N GLU A 637 15.79 0.46 -13.44
CA GLU A 637 16.95 0.68 -14.30
C GLU A 637 17.94 -0.48 -14.11
N VAL A 638 18.22 -1.21 -15.19
CA VAL A 638 19.19 -2.32 -15.19
C VAL A 638 20.58 -1.76 -15.46
N SER A 639 21.56 -2.14 -14.63
CA SER A 639 22.96 -1.74 -14.79
C SER A 639 23.57 -2.28 -16.09
N ALA A 640 24.68 -1.67 -16.52
CA ALA A 640 25.33 -2.04 -17.79
C ALA A 640 25.88 -3.48 -17.80
N ASP A 641 26.33 -3.98 -16.66
CA ASP A 641 26.77 -5.36 -16.44
C ASP A 641 25.61 -6.30 -16.08
N ARG A 642 24.38 -5.76 -15.96
CA ARG A 642 23.14 -6.48 -15.68
C ARG A 642 23.14 -7.23 -14.34
N THR A 643 23.95 -6.85 -13.38
CA THR A 643 23.95 -7.46 -12.05
C THR A 643 23.17 -6.62 -11.04
N THR A 644 22.85 -5.36 -11.34
CA THR A 644 22.09 -4.49 -10.45
C THR A 644 20.83 -3.98 -11.12
N VAL A 645 19.72 -3.94 -10.39
CA VAL A 645 18.50 -3.25 -10.80
C VAL A 645 18.12 -2.21 -9.76
N SER A 646 18.08 -0.95 -10.21
CA SER A 646 17.65 0.20 -9.42
C SER A 646 16.15 0.39 -9.55
N LEU A 647 15.40 0.05 -8.51
CA LEU A 647 13.95 0.20 -8.44
C LEU A 647 13.56 1.58 -7.91
N THR A 648 12.53 2.16 -8.51
CA THR A 648 11.77 3.30 -7.96
C THR A 648 10.43 2.78 -7.48
N ILE A 649 10.07 3.09 -6.22
CA ILE A 649 8.87 2.59 -5.56
C ILE A 649 8.14 3.75 -4.89
N ASP A 650 6.90 3.97 -5.32
CA ASP A 650 6.04 5.01 -4.78
C ASP A 650 5.44 4.58 -3.44
N GLY A 651 5.40 5.49 -2.46
CA GLY A 651 4.71 5.27 -1.18
C GLY A 651 5.51 4.54 -0.10
N LEU A 652 6.83 4.37 -0.28
CA LEU A 652 7.72 3.86 0.76
C LEU A 652 7.65 4.73 2.01
N LYS A 653 7.51 4.09 3.18
CA LYS A 653 7.48 4.76 4.48
C LYS A 653 8.53 4.15 5.42
N PRO A 654 9.26 4.96 6.21
CA PRO A 654 10.11 4.44 7.28
C PRO A 654 9.31 3.76 8.39
N GLY A 655 10.00 3.02 9.25
CA GLY A 655 9.40 2.19 10.29
C GLY A 655 8.57 1.02 9.75
N ARG A 656 8.85 0.56 8.53
CA ARG A 656 8.12 -0.52 7.86
C ARG A 656 9.03 -1.71 7.52
N VAL A 657 8.47 -2.89 7.41
CA VAL A 657 9.07 -4.00 6.66
C VAL A 657 8.56 -3.91 5.23
N VAL A 658 9.46 -3.92 4.25
CA VAL A 658 9.16 -3.93 2.82
C VAL A 658 9.50 -5.32 2.27
N HIS A 659 8.50 -6.05 1.82
CA HIS A 659 8.67 -7.33 1.15
C HIS A 659 8.76 -7.12 -0.36
N LEU A 660 9.97 -7.31 -0.89
CA LEU A 660 10.29 -7.19 -2.31
C LEU A 660 10.35 -8.59 -2.93
N ARG A 661 9.76 -8.74 -4.12
CA ARG A 661 9.81 -9.98 -4.89
C ARG A 661 10.25 -9.72 -6.32
N SER A 662 11.08 -10.63 -6.83
CA SER A 662 11.46 -10.77 -8.25
C SER A 662 10.84 -12.06 -8.83
N PRO A 663 9.52 -12.12 -9.06
CA PRO A 663 8.81 -13.39 -9.26
C PRO A 663 9.24 -14.10 -10.55
N ARG A 664 9.16 -15.43 -10.57
CA ARG A 664 9.49 -16.25 -11.75
C ARG A 664 8.52 -15.97 -12.92
N PRO A 665 8.94 -16.14 -14.19
CA PRO A 665 10.31 -16.45 -14.62
C PRO A 665 11.23 -15.25 -14.37
N PHE A 666 12.42 -15.53 -13.84
CA PHE A 666 13.48 -14.57 -13.55
C PHE A 666 14.80 -15.34 -13.55
N THR A 667 15.65 -15.09 -14.53
CA THR A 667 16.82 -15.92 -14.83
C THR A 667 18.07 -15.11 -15.10
N ASP A 668 19.22 -15.72 -14.88
CA ASP A 668 20.51 -15.19 -15.31
C ASP A 668 20.81 -15.49 -16.79
N ALA A 669 21.92 -14.95 -17.29
CA ALA A 669 22.38 -15.08 -18.66
C ALA A 669 22.59 -16.54 -19.12
N GLU A 670 22.83 -17.47 -18.20
CA GLU A 670 22.96 -18.91 -18.46
C GLU A 670 21.61 -19.67 -18.38
N GLY A 671 20.54 -18.98 -18.01
CA GLY A 671 19.18 -19.54 -17.88
C GLY A 671 18.90 -20.22 -16.55
N ARG A 672 19.74 -20.03 -15.52
CA ARG A 672 19.49 -20.52 -14.16
C ARG A 672 18.38 -19.68 -13.53
N GLU A 673 17.44 -20.32 -12.87
CA GLU A 673 16.38 -19.63 -12.14
C GLU A 673 16.91 -19.04 -10.83
N LEU A 674 16.33 -17.90 -10.44
CA LEU A 674 16.63 -17.26 -9.16
C LEU A 674 16.26 -18.22 -8.01
N TRP A 675 17.24 -18.55 -7.17
CA TRP A 675 17.12 -19.52 -6.09
C TRP A 675 16.06 -19.09 -5.07
N ASN A 676 16.11 -17.83 -4.65
CA ASN A 676 15.13 -17.19 -3.79
C ASN A 676 14.73 -15.83 -4.38
N THR A 677 13.44 -15.63 -4.63
CA THR A 677 12.92 -14.41 -5.27
C THR A 677 12.55 -13.32 -4.27
N GLU A 678 12.52 -13.61 -2.97
CA GLU A 678 11.91 -12.78 -1.94
C GLU A 678 12.96 -12.16 -1.00
N ALA A 679 12.78 -10.89 -0.66
CA ALA A 679 13.59 -10.18 0.32
C ALA A 679 12.68 -9.39 1.26
N TRP A 680 12.90 -9.49 2.57
CA TRP A 680 12.19 -8.69 3.56
C TRP A 680 13.15 -7.64 4.12
N TYR A 681 12.99 -6.41 3.65
CA TYR A 681 13.82 -5.28 4.06
C TYR A 681 13.19 -4.56 5.26
N THR A 682 13.93 -4.35 6.33
CA THR A 682 13.53 -3.49 7.45
C THR A 682 13.93 -2.05 7.13
N LEU A 683 12.96 -1.19 6.83
CA LEU A 683 13.16 0.19 6.43
C LEU A 683 12.94 1.10 7.64
N ASN A 684 13.98 1.32 8.46
CA ASN A 684 13.90 2.23 9.60
C ASN A 684 14.02 3.70 9.16
N SER A 685 14.95 3.97 8.25
CA SER A 685 15.21 5.29 7.65
C SER A 685 15.22 5.19 6.12
N LEU A 686 14.61 6.16 5.46
CA LEU A 686 14.57 6.29 4.00
C LEU A 686 15.35 7.54 3.60
N PRO A 687 16.48 7.43 2.86
CA PRO A 687 17.24 8.58 2.42
C PRO A 687 16.37 9.61 1.67
N GLY A 688 16.52 10.89 2.02
CA GLY A 688 15.75 12.00 1.44
C GLY A 688 14.33 12.16 1.99
N TYR A 689 13.81 11.19 2.75
CA TYR A 689 12.50 11.31 3.40
C TYR A 689 12.63 12.09 4.71
N VAL A 690 11.73 13.06 4.91
CA VAL A 690 11.59 13.78 6.18
C VAL A 690 10.25 13.37 6.80
N PRO A 691 10.26 12.53 7.86
CA PRO A 691 9.06 12.11 8.56
C PRO A 691 8.17 13.29 8.98
N PRO A 692 6.84 13.13 8.99
CA PRO A 692 5.93 14.10 9.62
C PRO A 692 6.37 14.46 11.04
N ALA A 693 6.83 13.48 11.82
CA ALA A 693 7.31 13.67 13.19
C ALA A 693 8.50 14.66 13.28
N ASP A 694 9.41 14.64 12.31
CA ASP A 694 10.55 15.56 12.25
C ASP A 694 10.14 16.98 11.82
N ARG A 695 8.93 17.12 11.27
CA ARG A 695 8.26 18.41 11.04
C ARG A 695 7.35 18.82 12.20
N GLY A 696 7.44 18.11 13.33
CA GLY A 696 6.63 18.35 14.52
C GLY A 696 5.18 17.89 14.37
N TYR A 697 4.88 16.90 13.54
CA TYR A 697 3.53 16.39 13.30
C TYR A 697 3.45 14.90 13.61
N HIS A 698 2.73 14.52 14.66
CA HIS A 698 2.73 13.15 15.20
C HIS A 698 1.32 12.55 15.17
N GLU A 699 1.16 11.47 14.42
CA GLU A 699 -0.08 10.69 14.39
C GLU A 699 -0.24 9.89 15.70
N ALA A 700 -1.45 9.89 16.27
CA ALA A 700 -1.72 9.24 17.55
C ALA A 700 -1.72 7.71 17.41
N GLU A 701 -2.19 7.18 16.28
CA GLU A 701 -2.26 5.74 15.96
C GLU A 701 -0.89 5.13 15.60
N GLU A 702 0.11 5.98 15.37
CA GLU A 702 1.52 5.58 15.23
C GLU A 702 2.31 5.73 16.56
N SER A 703 1.67 6.29 17.59
CA SER A 703 2.29 6.56 18.89
C SER A 703 2.07 5.45 19.92
N ALA A 704 2.80 5.47 21.04
CA ALA A 704 2.72 4.42 22.05
C ALA A 704 1.38 4.46 22.81
N LEU A 705 0.56 3.42 22.65
CA LEU A 705 -0.75 3.30 23.29
C LEU A 705 -0.64 2.58 24.64
N THR A 706 -1.50 2.97 25.60
CA THR A 706 -1.55 2.39 26.94
C THR A 706 -2.99 2.12 27.38
N GLY A 707 -3.17 1.20 28.33
CA GLY A 707 -4.47 0.86 28.90
C GLY A 707 -5.45 0.30 27.86
N SER A 708 -6.69 0.81 27.85
CA SER A 708 -7.72 0.38 26.89
C SER A 708 -7.72 1.15 25.56
N ALA A 709 -6.73 2.02 25.32
CA ALA A 709 -6.66 2.78 24.08
C ALA A 709 -6.52 1.85 22.86
N GLY A 710 -7.30 2.13 21.82
CA GLY A 710 -7.33 1.39 20.56
C GLY A 710 -7.13 2.31 19.37
N ILE A 711 -7.15 1.74 18.16
CA ILE A 711 -7.14 2.49 16.90
C ILE A 711 -8.51 2.30 16.24
N GLY A 712 -9.17 3.41 15.94
CA GLY A 712 -10.46 3.49 15.26
C GLY A 712 -10.34 4.09 13.86
N THR A 713 -11.27 3.71 12.99
CA THR A 713 -11.43 4.24 11.63
C THR A 713 -12.90 4.43 11.25
N GLU A 714 -13.82 4.28 12.21
CA GLU A 714 -15.25 4.10 11.99
C GLU A 714 -16.00 5.40 11.64
N HIS A 715 -15.29 6.53 11.57
CA HIS A 715 -15.81 7.78 11.03
C HIS A 715 -14.70 8.60 10.37
N SER A 716 -15.07 9.38 9.36
CA SER A 716 -14.13 10.23 8.60
C SER A 716 -13.62 11.44 9.38
N GLY A 717 -12.65 12.10 8.75
CA GLY A 717 -12.16 13.40 9.18
C GLY A 717 -10.86 13.32 9.94
N TYR A 718 -10.25 12.15 10.12
CA TYR A 718 -8.95 11.97 10.79
C TYR A 718 -7.77 12.15 9.82
N SER A 719 -6.56 12.27 10.37
CA SER A 719 -5.28 12.26 9.65
C SER A 719 -4.68 10.84 9.67
N GLY A 720 -3.80 10.51 8.73
CA GLY A 720 -3.10 9.23 8.76
C GLY A 720 -3.99 8.02 8.48
N SER A 721 -3.73 6.90 9.17
CA SER A 721 -4.41 5.62 8.94
C SER A 721 -5.63 5.42 9.85
N GLY A 722 -5.77 6.22 10.90
CA GLY A 722 -6.89 6.15 11.83
C GLY A 722 -6.82 7.25 12.89
N PHE A 723 -7.35 6.96 14.06
CA PHE A 723 -7.21 7.80 15.25
C PHE A 723 -7.25 6.91 16.49
N VAL A 724 -6.80 7.42 17.63
CA VAL A 724 -6.87 6.71 18.90
C VAL A 724 -8.25 6.87 19.53
N ASP A 725 -8.88 5.75 19.86
CA ASP A 725 -10.17 5.66 20.54
C ASP A 725 -10.06 4.78 21.81
N GLY A 726 -11.19 4.30 22.35
CA GLY A 726 -11.17 3.29 23.41
C GLY A 726 -10.63 3.76 24.78
N ILE A 727 -10.37 5.07 24.95
CA ILE A 727 -9.82 5.66 26.19
C ILE A 727 -10.88 5.70 27.31
N GLN A 728 -11.30 4.53 27.80
CA GLN A 728 -12.43 4.33 28.71
C GLN A 728 -12.03 3.83 30.09
N SER A 729 -10.77 3.46 30.29
CA SER A 729 -10.23 2.99 31.57
C SER A 729 -9.12 3.89 32.10
N VAL A 730 -9.02 4.01 33.42
CA VAL A 730 -7.93 4.75 34.05
C VAL A 730 -6.59 4.13 33.66
N GLY A 731 -5.66 4.95 33.22
CA GLY A 731 -4.37 4.56 32.66
C GLY A 731 -4.36 4.46 31.13
N ALA A 732 -5.52 4.52 30.46
CA ALA A 732 -5.59 4.52 29.01
C ALA A 732 -5.12 5.85 28.41
N GLY A 733 -4.42 5.81 27.29
CA GLY A 733 -3.96 7.03 26.61
C GLY A 733 -2.88 6.77 25.57
N VAL A 734 -2.30 7.86 25.08
CA VAL A 734 -1.26 7.88 24.05
C VAL A 734 -0.03 8.63 24.57
N THR A 735 1.16 8.17 24.21
CA THR A 735 2.44 8.86 24.46
C THR A 735 3.17 9.11 23.15
N PHE A 736 3.36 10.39 22.84
CA PHE A 736 4.11 10.88 21.70
C PHE A 736 5.57 11.07 22.08
N THR A 737 6.49 10.68 21.21
CA THR A 737 7.90 11.04 21.29
C THR A 737 8.14 12.21 20.35
N VAL A 738 8.58 13.35 20.89
CA VAL A 738 8.78 14.59 20.13
C VAL A 738 10.25 15.03 20.24
N HIS A 739 10.80 15.58 19.17
CA HIS A 739 12.15 16.16 19.18
C HIS A 739 12.06 17.68 19.21
N ALA A 740 12.87 18.33 20.06
CA ALA A 740 13.01 19.78 20.08
C ALA A 740 14.48 20.17 19.92
N ASP A 741 14.79 21.03 18.94
CA ASP A 741 16.18 21.42 18.66
C ASP A 741 16.81 22.20 19.82
N GLU A 742 16.02 22.99 20.54
CA GLU A 742 16.42 23.76 21.70
C GLU A 742 15.41 23.61 22.84
N ALA A 743 15.88 23.74 24.08
CA ALA A 743 15.00 23.76 25.24
C ALA A 743 14.18 25.07 25.27
N GLY A 744 12.88 24.97 25.55
CA GLY A 744 12.02 26.16 25.59
C GLY A 744 10.53 25.83 25.69
N THR A 745 9.72 26.88 25.86
CA THR A 745 8.26 26.77 25.81
C THR A 745 7.79 26.72 24.37
N GLN A 746 7.06 25.67 23.99
CA GLN A 746 6.48 25.49 22.67
C GLN A 746 4.98 25.22 22.81
N PRO A 747 4.13 25.78 21.93
CA PRO A 747 2.73 25.36 21.85
C PRO A 747 2.66 23.94 21.27
N ILE A 748 1.77 23.12 21.82
CA ILE A 748 1.36 21.84 21.25
C ILE A 748 -0.13 21.88 20.91
N ASN A 749 -0.50 21.37 19.74
CA ASN A 749 -1.87 21.33 19.24
C ASN A 749 -2.33 19.88 19.16
N LEU A 750 -3.35 19.53 19.92
CA LEU A 750 -3.97 18.22 19.89
C LEU A 750 -5.24 18.27 19.06
N ARG A 751 -5.30 17.50 17.98
CA ARG A 751 -6.52 17.26 17.21
C ARG A 751 -7.34 16.17 17.89
N TYR A 752 -8.60 16.47 18.17
CA TYR A 752 -9.47 15.60 18.94
C TYR A 752 -10.93 15.68 18.51
N SER A 753 -11.69 14.63 18.85
CA SER A 753 -13.15 14.61 18.78
C SER A 753 -13.73 14.29 20.16
N ASN A 754 -14.70 15.10 20.59
CA ASN A 754 -15.37 14.99 21.89
C ASN A 754 -16.89 15.00 21.69
N GLY A 755 -17.42 13.82 21.34
CA GLY A 755 -18.83 13.59 21.12
C GLY A 755 -19.70 13.60 22.39
N PRO A 756 -21.00 13.30 22.26
CA PRO A 756 -21.98 13.52 23.33
C PRO A 756 -21.95 12.49 24.47
N ASN A 757 -21.15 11.42 24.34
CA ASN A 757 -21.04 10.36 25.34
C ASN A 757 -19.69 10.45 26.08
N PRO A 758 -19.62 10.13 27.38
CA PRO A 758 -20.71 9.74 28.28
C PRO A 758 -21.66 10.88 28.69
N PHE A 759 -21.33 12.13 28.34
CA PHE A 759 -22.17 13.32 28.54
C PHE A 759 -21.74 14.42 27.55
N GLN A 760 -22.63 15.37 27.26
CA GLN A 760 -22.34 16.53 26.42
C GLN A 760 -21.63 17.63 27.23
N GLY A 761 -20.51 18.15 26.73
CA GLY A 761 -19.75 19.22 27.37
C GLY A 761 -18.23 19.00 27.31
N THR A 762 -17.47 19.90 27.94
CA THR A 762 -16.01 19.78 28.03
C THR A 762 -15.61 18.53 28.82
N LYS A 763 -14.73 17.71 28.24
CA LYS A 763 -14.08 16.57 28.92
C LYS A 763 -12.65 16.92 29.29
N THR A 764 -12.05 16.13 30.16
CA THR A 764 -10.65 16.33 30.59
C THR A 764 -9.85 15.06 30.44
N MET A 765 -8.58 15.24 30.07
CA MET A 765 -7.53 14.24 29.97
C MET A 765 -6.28 14.79 30.66
N SER A 766 -5.49 13.99 31.36
CA SER A 766 -4.25 14.46 32.00
C SER A 766 -3.12 14.53 30.99
N LEU A 767 -2.42 15.67 30.98
CA LEU A 767 -1.21 15.91 30.18
C LEU A 767 0.04 15.69 31.03
N TYR A 768 0.99 14.93 30.48
CA TYR A 768 2.31 14.71 31.03
C TYR A 768 3.38 15.12 30.03
N VAL A 769 4.48 15.69 30.52
CA VAL A 769 5.68 16.00 29.73
C VAL A 769 6.88 15.40 30.46
N ASN A 770 7.65 14.55 29.79
CA ASN A 770 8.81 13.85 30.36
C ASN A 770 8.48 13.15 31.69
N GLY A 771 7.34 12.45 31.72
CA GLY A 771 6.81 11.76 32.90
C GLY A 771 6.24 12.66 34.00
N GLN A 772 6.35 13.99 33.89
CA GLN A 772 5.81 14.94 34.87
C GLN A 772 4.41 15.39 34.49
N LYS A 773 3.46 15.30 35.43
CA LYS A 773 2.08 15.74 35.21
C LYS A 773 2.01 17.27 35.14
N VAL A 774 1.60 17.81 34.00
CA VAL A 774 1.41 19.24 33.77
C VAL A 774 0.03 19.69 34.30
N GLY A 775 -1.01 18.89 34.07
CA GLY A 775 -2.36 19.18 34.55
C GLY A 775 -3.46 18.55 33.68
N PRO A 776 -4.75 18.76 34.00
CA PRO A 776 -5.84 18.34 33.13
C PRO A 776 -5.93 19.26 31.91
N TRP A 777 -5.87 18.68 30.72
CA TRP A 777 -6.18 19.31 29.45
C TRP A 777 -7.69 19.29 29.23
N GLN A 778 -8.28 20.48 29.08
CA GLN A 778 -9.70 20.64 28.77
C GLN A 778 -9.95 20.50 27.28
N LEU A 779 -10.86 19.60 26.91
CA LEU A 779 -11.27 19.32 25.55
C LEU A 779 -12.76 19.69 25.40
N PRO A 780 -13.09 20.90 24.89
CA PRO A 780 -14.46 21.32 24.60
C PRO A 780 -15.28 20.30 23.79
N SER A 781 -16.62 20.35 23.84
CA SER A 781 -17.43 19.43 23.04
C SER A 781 -17.38 19.80 21.55
N THR A 782 -17.19 18.79 20.69
CA THR A 782 -17.30 18.93 19.23
C THR A 782 -18.73 18.68 18.73
N GLY A 783 -19.66 18.37 19.63
CA GLY A 783 -21.08 18.12 19.32
C GLY A 783 -21.38 16.68 18.90
N ASP A 784 -20.60 16.13 17.97
CA ASP A 784 -20.66 14.74 17.53
C ASP A 784 -19.26 14.14 17.31
N TRP A 785 -19.19 12.82 17.10
CA TRP A 785 -17.92 12.11 16.90
C TRP A 785 -17.27 12.39 15.53
N LYS A 786 -18.07 12.80 14.53
CA LYS A 786 -17.62 13.08 13.17
C LYS A 786 -17.10 14.51 13.00
N THR A 787 -16.96 15.26 14.10
CA THR A 787 -16.50 16.65 14.12
C THR A 787 -15.23 16.72 14.92
N TRP A 788 -14.20 17.32 14.33
CA TRP A 788 -12.88 17.43 14.92
C TRP A 788 -12.57 18.88 15.27
N ALA A 789 -11.68 19.07 16.24
CA ALA A 789 -11.19 20.38 16.64
C ALA A 789 -9.74 20.28 17.12
N PHE A 790 -9.06 21.42 17.20
CA PHE A 790 -7.76 21.52 17.84
C PHE A 790 -7.90 22.14 19.25
N ALA A 791 -7.12 21.61 20.20
CA ALA A 791 -6.87 22.24 21.49
C ALA A 791 -5.37 22.51 21.62
N THR A 792 -5.00 23.73 21.98
CA THR A 792 -3.60 24.14 22.13
C THR A 792 -3.22 24.25 23.61
N HIS A 793 -2.00 23.87 23.95
CA HIS A 793 -1.42 24.04 25.29
C HIS A 793 0.07 24.37 25.18
N ASP A 794 0.58 25.29 25.98
CA ASP A 794 2.02 25.56 26.04
C ASP A 794 2.71 24.57 26.97
N VAL A 795 3.82 23.97 26.53
CA VAL A 795 4.61 23.03 27.32
C VAL A 795 6.09 23.40 27.30
N GLU A 796 6.81 23.07 28.38
CA GLU A 796 8.27 23.24 28.45
C GLU A 796 8.94 21.97 27.94
N LEU A 797 9.67 22.08 26.83
CA LEU A 797 10.44 21.00 26.23
C LEU A 797 11.93 21.18 26.51
N GLN A 798 12.63 20.05 26.66
CA GLN A 798 14.08 19.99 26.74
C GLN A 798 14.66 19.88 25.32
N ALA A 799 15.92 20.27 25.12
CA ALA A 799 16.60 20.01 23.86
C ALA A 799 16.78 18.49 23.68
N GLY A 800 16.54 17.97 22.47
CA GLY A 800 16.54 16.56 22.14
C GLY A 800 15.15 15.92 22.25
N ALA A 801 15.13 14.62 22.57
CA ALA A 801 13.90 13.84 22.70
C ALA A 801 13.11 14.20 23.97
N ASN A 802 11.80 14.31 23.82
CA ASN A 802 10.83 14.52 24.90
C ASN A 802 9.67 13.53 24.74
N THR A 803 8.99 13.21 25.84
CA THR A 803 7.73 12.46 25.81
C THR A 803 6.56 13.36 26.20
N ILE A 804 5.46 13.27 25.47
CA ILE A 804 4.20 13.96 25.76
C ILE A 804 3.11 12.91 25.86
N SER A 805 2.51 12.73 27.03
CA SER A 805 1.43 11.75 27.24
C SER A 805 0.09 12.43 27.50
N VAL A 806 -0.94 12.00 26.79
CA VAL A 806 -2.35 12.37 27.03
C VAL A 806 -3.06 11.14 27.56
N ARG A 807 -3.36 11.12 28.87
CA ARG A 807 -3.81 9.93 29.59
C ARG A 807 -5.07 10.18 30.41
N TYR A 808 -5.96 9.21 30.44
CA TYR A 808 -7.13 9.20 31.32
C TYR A 808 -6.70 8.79 32.74
N ASP A 809 -6.61 9.75 33.66
CA ASP A 809 -6.32 9.47 35.07
C ASP A 809 -7.57 9.43 35.96
N ALA A 810 -7.41 8.92 37.18
CA ALA A 810 -8.42 9.08 38.22
C ALA A 810 -8.69 10.59 38.48
N GLY A 811 -9.94 11.02 38.20
CA GLY A 811 -10.38 12.41 38.32
C GLY A 811 -10.61 13.11 36.98
N ASP A 812 -10.17 12.51 35.87
CA ASP A 812 -10.52 12.94 34.52
C ASP A 812 -11.84 12.31 34.06
N HIS A 813 -12.28 12.69 32.85
CA HIS A 813 -13.52 12.16 32.26
C HIS A 813 -13.27 11.05 31.21
N GLY A 814 -12.11 11.05 30.55
CA GLY A 814 -11.81 10.10 29.47
C GLY A 814 -12.77 10.20 28.28
N ASN A 815 -12.86 9.12 27.50
CA ASN A 815 -13.77 8.91 26.38
C ASN A 815 -13.79 10.07 25.38
N VAL A 816 -12.64 10.30 24.75
CA VAL A 816 -12.39 11.22 23.63
C VAL A 816 -11.60 10.47 22.57
N ASN A 817 -11.67 10.92 21.31
CA ASN A 817 -10.84 10.40 20.24
C ASN A 817 -9.69 11.39 19.97
N LEU A 818 -8.48 10.88 19.81
CA LEU A 818 -7.26 11.67 19.61
C LEU A 818 -6.65 11.30 18.26
N ASP A 819 -6.29 12.29 17.46
CA ASP A 819 -5.86 12.08 16.08
C ASP A 819 -4.39 12.49 15.89
N VAL A 820 -4.10 13.78 16.03
CA VAL A 820 -2.77 14.35 15.78
C VAL A 820 -2.30 15.13 16.99
N LEU A 821 -1.01 15.04 17.31
CA LEU A 821 -0.31 16.04 18.11
C LEU A 821 0.71 16.76 17.23
N SER A 822 0.59 18.07 17.09
CA SER A 822 1.61 18.89 16.43
C SER A 822 2.31 19.86 17.40
N VAL A 823 3.60 20.07 17.18
CA VAL A 823 4.47 20.96 17.97
C VAL A 823 4.75 22.22 17.16
N GLY A 824 4.50 23.39 17.75
CA GLY A 824 4.67 24.69 17.12
C GLY A 824 3.35 25.37 16.75
N GLU A 825 3.46 26.51 16.05
CA GLU A 825 2.31 27.40 15.75
C GLU A 825 1.39 26.84 14.66
N ASN A 826 1.92 26.01 13.76
CA ASN A 826 1.14 25.45 12.66
C ASN A 826 0.56 24.09 13.06
N PRO A 827 -0.77 23.94 13.19
CA PRO A 827 -1.36 22.69 13.61
C PRO A 827 -1.44 21.63 12.50
N ASP A 828 -1.29 22.01 11.22
CA ASP A 828 -1.47 21.13 10.05
C ASP A 828 -0.15 20.86 9.31
N LEU A 829 0.04 19.61 8.85
CA LEU A 829 1.19 19.19 8.04
C LEU A 829 1.15 19.75 6.62
N CYS A 830 -0.05 19.92 6.05
CA CYS A 830 -0.23 20.31 4.66
C CYS A 830 -0.46 21.80 4.51
N SER A 831 0.08 22.35 3.42
CA SER A 831 -0.24 23.70 2.97
C SER A 831 -1.34 23.62 1.92
N PRO A 832 -2.28 24.60 1.86
CA PRO A 832 -3.31 24.65 0.83
C PRO A 832 -2.73 24.56 -0.58
N THR A 833 -3.19 23.60 -1.39
CA THR A 833 -2.93 23.58 -2.83
C THR A 833 -3.57 24.80 -3.51
N GLU A 834 -2.85 25.45 -4.42
CA GLU A 834 -3.40 26.54 -5.23
C GLU A 834 -4.44 25.98 -6.22
N ALA A 835 -5.65 26.53 -6.20
CA ALA A 835 -6.70 26.13 -7.13
C ALA A 835 -6.39 26.60 -8.56
N ASP A 836 -6.85 25.84 -9.55
CA ASP A 836 -6.70 26.20 -10.97
C ASP A 836 -7.37 27.55 -11.26
N PRO A 837 -6.92 28.31 -12.28
CA PRO A 837 -7.51 29.59 -12.62
C PRO A 837 -9.05 29.51 -12.81
N GLY A 838 -9.77 30.24 -11.96
CA GLY A 838 -11.24 30.28 -11.97
C GLY A 838 -11.92 29.19 -11.13
N TYR A 839 -11.17 28.25 -10.55
CA TYR A 839 -11.67 27.25 -9.63
C TYR A 839 -11.54 27.69 -8.17
N THR A 840 -12.39 27.13 -7.33
CA THR A 840 -12.32 27.19 -5.86
C THR A 840 -12.10 25.78 -5.33
N ALA A 841 -11.10 25.59 -4.47
CA ALA A 841 -10.85 24.29 -3.85
C ALA A 841 -11.95 23.95 -2.83
N LEU A 842 -12.59 22.80 -3.03
CA LEU A 842 -13.46 22.16 -2.03
C LEU A 842 -12.65 21.31 -1.06
N PHE A 843 -11.54 20.73 -1.55
CA PHE A 843 -10.50 20.08 -0.77
C PHE A 843 -9.13 20.43 -1.35
N ASP A 844 -8.28 21.07 -0.55
CA ASP A 844 -6.96 21.59 -0.92
C ASP A 844 -5.81 20.84 -0.23
N GLY A 845 -6.09 19.66 0.32
CA GLY A 845 -5.14 18.86 1.08
C GLY A 845 -5.11 19.13 2.58
N THR A 846 -5.67 20.24 3.05
CA THR A 846 -5.65 20.61 4.48
C THR A 846 -6.81 20.02 5.28
N LEU A 847 -6.60 19.82 6.58
CA LEU A 847 -7.67 19.42 7.51
C LEU A 847 -8.77 20.50 7.59
N ALA A 848 -8.41 21.78 7.42
CA ALA A 848 -9.34 22.89 7.46
C ALA A 848 -10.39 22.85 6.33
N THR A 849 -10.02 22.43 5.12
CA THR A 849 -11.00 22.19 4.06
C THR A 849 -11.71 20.85 4.24
N PHE A 850 -11.01 19.82 4.74
CA PHE A 850 -11.61 18.52 5.02
C PHE A 850 -12.76 18.59 6.05
N ASP A 851 -12.65 19.45 7.06
CA ASP A 851 -13.69 19.64 8.10
C ASP A 851 -15.05 20.13 7.54
N LYS A 852 -15.10 20.60 6.28
CA LYS A 852 -16.34 21.00 5.58
C LYS A 852 -17.08 19.82 4.94
N TRP A 853 -16.49 18.63 4.97
CA TRP A 853 -17.06 17.41 4.42
C TRP A 853 -17.71 16.56 5.50
N ARG A 854 -18.73 15.79 5.12
CA ARG A 854 -19.38 14.83 6.02
C ARG A 854 -19.59 13.49 5.35
N LEU A 855 -19.51 12.45 6.17
CA LEU A 855 -19.70 11.08 5.74
C LEU A 855 -21.13 10.61 6.02
N ALA A 856 -21.78 10.09 4.97
CA ALA A 856 -22.95 9.22 5.05
C ALA A 856 -22.53 7.76 4.79
N GLY A 857 -23.07 6.81 5.55
CA GLY A 857 -22.72 5.39 5.41
C GLY A 857 -21.71 4.87 6.43
N ALA A 858 -21.22 3.65 6.17
CA ALA A 858 -20.34 2.87 7.05
C ALA A 858 -18.86 2.88 6.62
N GLY A 859 -18.54 3.47 5.46
CA GLY A 859 -17.16 3.76 5.05
C GLY A 859 -16.54 4.89 5.87
N SER A 860 -15.30 5.25 5.58
CA SER A 860 -14.62 6.42 6.14
C SER A 860 -13.55 6.96 5.19
N PHE A 861 -13.03 8.13 5.52
CA PHE A 861 -11.99 8.82 4.76
C PHE A 861 -11.02 9.47 5.73
N GLY A 862 -9.72 9.28 5.50
CA GLY A 862 -8.63 9.89 6.26
C GLY A 862 -7.66 10.65 5.36
N ARG A 863 -7.11 11.76 5.86
CA ARG A 863 -6.15 12.60 5.13
C ARG A 863 -4.73 12.09 5.33
N GLN A 864 -4.06 11.66 4.26
CA GLN A 864 -2.73 11.04 4.30
C GLN A 864 -1.61 12.09 4.40
N ASP A 865 -0.38 11.67 4.70
CA ASP A 865 0.80 12.57 4.85
C ASP A 865 1.19 13.29 3.55
N ASP A 866 0.83 12.72 2.39
CA ASP A 866 0.94 13.30 1.04
C ASP A 866 -0.21 14.26 0.67
N CYS A 867 -1.03 14.65 1.66
CA CYS A 867 -2.17 15.57 1.52
C CYS A 867 -3.35 15.02 0.71
N THR A 868 -3.43 13.71 0.46
CA THR A 868 -4.56 13.09 -0.26
C THR A 868 -5.62 12.56 0.70
N LEU A 869 -6.85 12.36 0.22
CA LEU A 869 -7.88 11.61 0.95
C LEU A 869 -7.83 10.15 0.54
N LYS A 870 -7.79 9.22 1.50
CA LYS A 870 -7.87 7.78 1.28
C LYS A 870 -9.18 7.24 1.84
N SER A 871 -9.91 6.46 1.06
CA SER A 871 -11.11 5.76 1.56
C SER A 871 -10.76 4.51 2.37
N ASN A 872 -11.67 4.14 3.28
CA ASN A 872 -11.58 2.92 4.08
C ASN A 872 -13.01 2.42 4.43
N GLY A 873 -13.14 1.17 4.89
CA GLY A 873 -14.39 0.62 5.42
C GLY A 873 -15.44 0.31 4.36
N GLY A 874 -16.71 0.29 4.75
CA GLY A 874 -17.83 -0.11 3.86
C GLY A 874 -18.32 1.00 2.92
N MET A 875 -19.54 0.85 2.41
CA MET A 875 -20.21 1.86 1.59
C MET A 875 -20.24 3.22 2.30
N GLY A 876 -19.62 4.23 1.70
CA GLY A 876 -19.48 5.57 2.26
C GLY A 876 -19.57 6.65 1.20
N LEU A 877 -20.31 7.71 1.49
CA LEU A 877 -20.40 8.92 0.69
C LEU A 877 -19.85 10.09 1.50
N LEU A 878 -18.68 10.58 1.13
CA LEU A 878 -18.10 11.81 1.66
C LEU A 878 -18.60 12.99 0.82
N TRP A 879 -19.49 13.80 1.38
CA TRP A 879 -20.16 14.90 0.66
C TRP A 879 -19.80 16.27 1.24
N TYR A 880 -19.69 17.26 0.36
CA TYR A 880 -19.35 18.62 0.73
C TYR A 880 -20.58 19.33 1.28
N THR A 881 -20.52 19.81 2.52
CA THR A 881 -21.74 20.27 3.23
C THR A 881 -22.02 21.77 3.15
N ALA A 882 -21.03 22.56 2.70
CA ALA A 882 -21.09 24.01 2.85
C ALA A 882 -22.08 24.68 1.88
N GLU A 883 -22.29 24.12 0.69
CA GLU A 883 -23.18 24.70 -0.33
C GLU A 883 -23.75 23.65 -1.30
N GLN A 884 -24.74 24.08 -2.09
CA GLN A 884 -25.30 23.33 -3.23
C GLN A 884 -24.88 24.02 -4.52
N PHE A 885 -24.79 23.23 -5.59
CA PHE A 885 -24.32 23.67 -6.90
C PHE A 885 -25.40 23.45 -7.96
N GLU A 886 -25.44 24.33 -8.97
CA GLU A 886 -26.38 24.26 -10.10
C GLU A 886 -25.62 23.97 -11.40
N SER A 887 -25.11 25.02 -12.07
CA SER A 887 -24.24 24.90 -13.26
C SER A 887 -22.78 25.08 -12.88
N TYR A 888 -21.96 24.04 -13.06
CA TYR A 888 -20.57 24.02 -12.61
C TYR A 888 -19.70 23.02 -13.38
N SER A 889 -18.40 23.24 -13.34
CA SER A 889 -17.37 22.23 -13.63
C SER A 889 -16.75 21.81 -12.30
N LEU A 890 -16.77 20.52 -12.03
CA LEU A 890 -16.12 19.86 -10.90
C LEU A 890 -14.90 19.13 -11.43
N THR A 891 -13.71 19.54 -11.00
CA THR A 891 -12.46 18.84 -11.29
C THR A 891 -11.96 18.12 -10.04
N LEU A 892 -11.41 16.92 -10.22
CA LEU A 892 -10.70 16.20 -9.17
C LEU A 892 -9.75 15.15 -9.75
N ASP A 893 -8.72 14.84 -8.97
CA ASP A 893 -7.83 13.72 -9.20
C ASP A 893 -8.26 12.52 -8.37
N TRP A 894 -8.22 11.33 -8.96
CA TRP A 894 -8.46 10.06 -8.28
C TRP A 894 -7.44 8.99 -8.66
N LYS A 895 -7.21 8.04 -7.76
CA LYS A 895 -6.30 6.90 -7.97
C LYS A 895 -6.82 5.66 -7.24
N LEU A 896 -6.90 4.55 -7.96
CA LEU A 896 -7.15 3.22 -7.37
C LEU A 896 -5.82 2.57 -6.97
N VAL A 897 -5.83 1.62 -6.03
CA VAL A 897 -4.62 0.82 -5.67
C VAL A 897 -4.58 -0.56 -6.34
N LYS A 898 -5.75 -1.12 -6.60
CA LYS A 898 -5.98 -2.32 -7.41
C LYS A 898 -7.28 -2.09 -8.20
N ASP A 899 -7.87 -3.14 -8.75
CA ASP A 899 -9.17 -3.06 -9.42
C ASP A 899 -10.29 -2.86 -8.39
N ASP A 900 -10.32 -1.66 -7.81
CA ASP A 900 -11.26 -1.24 -6.78
C ASP A 900 -12.40 -0.39 -7.37
N ASN A 901 -13.50 -0.30 -6.64
CA ASN A 901 -14.73 0.36 -7.05
C ASN A 901 -15.06 1.59 -6.18
N GLY A 902 -15.34 2.72 -6.84
CA GLY A 902 -16.07 3.83 -6.25
C GLY A 902 -16.56 4.83 -7.29
N GLY A 903 -16.64 6.11 -6.92
CA GLY A 903 -17.26 7.09 -7.81
C GLY A 903 -17.34 8.51 -7.27
N VAL A 904 -17.86 9.39 -8.13
CA VAL A 904 -18.14 10.79 -7.83
C VAL A 904 -19.62 11.05 -8.02
N PHE A 905 -20.28 11.60 -7.01
CA PHE A 905 -21.70 11.91 -7.04
C PHE A 905 -21.95 13.38 -7.31
N VAL A 906 -22.91 13.65 -8.18
CA VAL A 906 -23.42 14.98 -8.51
C VAL A 906 -24.94 15.03 -8.39
N GLY A 907 -25.47 16.19 -7.98
CA GLY A 907 -26.89 16.49 -8.10
C GLY A 907 -27.78 15.64 -7.19
N PHE A 908 -27.50 15.60 -5.88
CA PHE A 908 -28.36 14.91 -4.91
C PHE A 908 -28.78 15.85 -3.77
N PRO A 909 -29.95 15.61 -3.14
CA PRO A 909 -30.36 16.36 -1.96
C PRO A 909 -29.54 15.95 -0.73
N ASN A 910 -29.62 16.71 0.37
CA ASN A 910 -28.90 16.40 1.61
C ASN A 910 -29.12 14.93 2.05
N PRO A 911 -28.07 14.10 2.09
CA PRO A 911 -28.19 12.67 2.37
C PRO A 911 -28.28 12.34 3.87
N GLY A 912 -28.01 13.29 4.77
CA GLY A 912 -27.86 13.02 6.19
C GLY A 912 -26.76 11.98 6.44
N ASN A 913 -27.14 10.83 7.02
CA ASN A 913 -26.25 9.69 7.25
C ASN A 913 -26.51 8.52 6.27
N ASP A 914 -27.44 8.65 5.32
CA ASP A 914 -27.82 7.58 4.40
C ASP A 914 -27.19 7.78 3.01
N PRO A 915 -26.15 7.01 2.64
CA PRO A 915 -25.46 7.19 1.36
C PRO A 915 -26.37 6.85 0.17
N TRP A 916 -27.41 6.03 0.39
CA TRP A 916 -28.34 5.62 -0.68
C TRP A 916 -29.21 6.77 -1.18
N VAL A 917 -29.27 7.91 -0.47
CA VAL A 917 -29.95 9.11 -0.99
C VAL A 917 -29.26 9.60 -2.25
N ALA A 918 -27.92 9.65 -2.29
CA ALA A 918 -27.19 10.07 -3.48
C ALA A 918 -27.32 9.05 -4.62
N VAL A 919 -27.21 7.75 -4.31
CA VAL A 919 -27.41 6.64 -5.28
C VAL A 919 -28.80 6.69 -5.94
N ASN A 920 -29.83 6.91 -5.13
CA ASN A 920 -31.21 6.86 -5.62
C ASN A 920 -31.69 8.17 -6.24
N ARG A 921 -31.08 9.31 -5.90
CA ARG A 921 -31.61 10.64 -6.24
C ARG A 921 -30.64 11.61 -6.91
N GLY A 922 -29.37 11.26 -7.05
CA GLY A 922 -28.39 11.98 -7.88
C GLY A 922 -27.77 11.08 -8.92
N TYR A 923 -26.58 11.40 -9.41
CA TYR A 923 -25.88 10.61 -10.42
C TYR A 923 -24.45 10.31 -10.00
N GLU A 924 -24.05 9.05 -10.17
CA GLU A 924 -22.69 8.59 -9.96
C GLU A 924 -21.94 8.55 -11.28
N ILE A 925 -20.80 9.22 -11.30
CA ILE A 925 -19.77 9.06 -12.31
C ILE A 925 -18.83 7.98 -11.77
N GLN A 926 -18.85 6.83 -12.42
CA GLN A 926 -18.24 5.61 -11.90
C GLN A 926 -16.72 5.62 -12.02
N ILE A 927 -16.03 5.03 -11.05
CA ILE A 927 -14.61 4.70 -11.07
C ILE A 927 -14.49 3.19 -10.80
N ASP A 928 -14.24 2.41 -11.85
CA ASP A 928 -14.11 0.95 -11.82
C ASP A 928 -13.50 0.48 -13.16
N ALA A 929 -12.49 -0.39 -13.15
CA ALA A 929 -11.81 -0.78 -14.38
C ALA A 929 -12.43 -2.00 -15.09
N SER A 930 -13.22 -2.86 -14.41
CA SER A 930 -13.55 -4.20 -14.94
C SER A 930 -15.02 -4.62 -14.90
N ASP A 931 -15.96 -3.76 -14.46
CA ASP A 931 -17.40 -4.08 -14.45
C ASP A 931 -18.08 -4.03 -15.85
N ALA A 932 -19.41 -4.16 -15.88
CA ALA A 932 -20.26 -4.02 -17.05
C ALA A 932 -20.12 -2.62 -17.68
N PRO A 933 -20.30 -2.46 -19.01
CA PRO A 933 -20.03 -1.19 -19.70
C PRO A 933 -20.79 0.05 -19.19
N ASP A 934 -21.93 -0.13 -18.52
CA ASP A 934 -22.72 0.93 -17.87
C ASP A 934 -22.33 1.17 -16.39
N ARG A 935 -21.23 0.56 -15.95
CA ARG A 935 -20.69 0.55 -14.58
C ARG A 935 -19.17 0.56 -14.55
N THR A 936 -18.52 0.93 -15.65
CA THR A 936 -17.07 1.14 -15.70
C THR A 936 -16.74 2.62 -15.62
N THR A 937 -15.45 2.92 -15.43
CA THR A 937 -14.87 4.26 -15.32
C THR A 937 -15.47 5.21 -16.37
N GLY A 938 -16.01 6.34 -15.90
CA GLY A 938 -16.62 7.39 -16.74
C GLY A 938 -18.10 7.15 -17.11
N ALA A 939 -18.67 5.99 -16.78
CA ALA A 939 -20.11 5.74 -16.96
C ALA A 939 -20.95 6.61 -16.01
N ILE A 940 -22.15 6.97 -16.45
CA ILE A 940 -23.22 7.40 -15.55
C ILE A 940 -23.89 6.12 -15.04
N TYR A 941 -23.59 5.74 -13.80
CA TYR A 941 -23.84 4.40 -13.26
C TYR A 941 -25.26 3.90 -13.53
N THR A 942 -25.39 2.81 -14.30
CA THR A 942 -26.66 2.17 -14.75
C THR A 942 -27.56 2.97 -15.71
N PHE A 943 -27.15 4.18 -16.12
CA PHE A 943 -27.90 5.02 -17.06
C PHE A 943 -27.26 5.07 -18.45
N GLN A 944 -25.95 5.30 -18.52
CA GLN A 944 -25.23 5.43 -19.78
C GLN A 944 -23.75 5.05 -19.60
N GLY A 945 -23.32 4.00 -20.31
CA GLY A 945 -21.90 3.65 -20.40
C GLY A 945 -21.08 4.74 -21.11
N ALA A 946 -19.81 4.85 -20.74
CA ALA A 946 -18.86 5.73 -21.41
C ALA A 946 -18.50 5.21 -22.82
N ASP A 947 -17.96 6.09 -23.67
CA ASP A 947 -17.39 5.70 -24.95
C ASP A 947 -16.13 4.84 -24.71
N PRO A 948 -16.16 3.54 -25.08
CA PRO A 948 -15.05 2.63 -24.81
C PRO A 948 -13.78 2.98 -25.60
N GLU A 949 -13.88 3.62 -26.77
CA GLU A 949 -12.70 4.05 -27.54
C GLU A 949 -12.03 5.23 -26.86
N ALA A 950 -12.81 6.21 -26.38
CA ALA A 950 -12.30 7.35 -25.63
C ALA A 950 -11.70 6.95 -24.27
N ILE A 951 -12.31 5.98 -23.57
CA ILE A 951 -11.74 5.43 -22.33
C ILE A 951 -10.41 4.73 -22.59
N ALA A 952 -10.31 3.91 -23.64
CA ALA A 952 -9.06 3.23 -23.97
C ALA A 952 -7.93 4.21 -24.36
N GLU A 953 -8.27 5.39 -24.87
CA GLU A 953 -7.32 6.47 -25.15
C GLU A 953 -6.89 7.22 -23.88
N ALA A 954 -7.83 7.44 -22.96
CA ALA A 954 -7.64 8.40 -21.86
C ALA A 954 -7.27 7.77 -20.51
N LEU A 955 -7.80 6.59 -20.18
CA LEU A 955 -7.65 5.97 -18.86
C LEU A 955 -6.21 5.52 -18.62
N ARG A 956 -5.60 6.05 -17.56
CA ARG A 956 -4.29 5.60 -17.09
C ARG A 956 -4.44 4.34 -16.22
N PRO A 957 -3.50 3.39 -16.31
CA PRO A 957 -3.58 2.13 -15.59
C PRO A 957 -3.46 2.31 -14.07
N VAL A 958 -4.00 1.37 -13.31
CA VAL A 958 -3.84 1.36 -11.85
C VAL A 958 -2.36 1.14 -11.47
N PRO A 959 -1.79 1.84 -10.46
CA PRO A 959 -2.37 2.92 -9.66
C PRO A 959 -1.88 4.32 -10.09
N GLU A 960 -2.14 4.75 -11.32
CA GLU A 960 -1.89 6.13 -11.76
C GLU A 960 -3.03 7.07 -11.37
N TRP A 961 -2.68 8.32 -11.10
CA TRP A 961 -3.64 9.40 -10.96
C TRP A 961 -4.33 9.66 -12.30
N ASN A 962 -5.65 9.62 -12.26
CA ASN A 962 -6.55 10.04 -13.33
C ASN A 962 -7.29 11.30 -12.88
N SER A 963 -7.60 12.20 -13.82
CA SER A 963 -8.33 13.43 -13.54
C SER A 963 -9.71 13.37 -14.19
N TYR A 964 -10.74 13.77 -13.45
CA TYR A 964 -12.05 14.07 -14.01
C TYR A 964 -12.28 15.57 -14.10
N ASP A 965 -12.89 16.01 -15.19
CA ASP A 965 -13.66 17.26 -15.27
C ASP A 965 -15.12 16.88 -15.58
N ILE A 966 -15.99 17.03 -14.58
CA ILE A 966 -17.42 16.72 -14.64
C ILE A 966 -18.15 18.04 -14.76
N ARG A 967 -18.81 18.26 -15.90
CA ARG A 967 -19.56 19.49 -16.18
C ARG A 967 -21.05 19.22 -16.07
N VAL A 968 -21.69 19.94 -15.17
CA VAL A 968 -23.14 19.90 -14.94
C VAL A 968 -23.71 21.23 -15.42
N VAL A 969 -24.62 21.17 -16.39
CA VAL A 969 -25.34 22.33 -16.92
C VAL A 969 -26.81 21.95 -17.16
N GLY A 970 -27.70 22.50 -16.33
CA GLY A 970 -29.10 22.06 -16.32
C GLY A 970 -29.20 20.56 -16.06
N GLU A 971 -29.87 19.82 -16.94
CA GLU A 971 -30.02 18.36 -16.84
C GLU A 971 -28.90 17.56 -17.54
N ARG A 972 -27.84 18.22 -18.02
CA ARG A 972 -26.75 17.59 -18.79
C ARG A 972 -25.49 17.40 -17.94
N ILE A 973 -24.89 16.21 -18.04
CA ILE A 973 -23.60 15.84 -17.45
C ILE A 973 -22.64 15.49 -18.58
N ARG A 974 -21.49 16.15 -18.64
CA ARG A 974 -20.36 15.74 -19.48
C ARG A 974 -19.19 15.33 -18.60
N VAL A 975 -18.57 14.20 -18.93
CA VAL A 975 -17.45 13.63 -18.19
C VAL A 975 -16.23 13.62 -19.09
N PHE A 976 -15.21 14.38 -18.70
CA PHE A 976 -13.90 14.34 -19.32
C PHE A 976 -12.96 13.55 -18.42
N LEU A 977 -12.28 12.56 -18.99
CA LEU A 977 -11.23 11.78 -18.32
C LEU A 977 -9.88 12.18 -18.92
N ASN A 978 -8.96 12.68 -18.10
CA ASN A 978 -7.64 13.15 -18.53
C ASN A 978 -7.69 14.09 -19.76
N GLY A 979 -8.73 14.95 -19.81
CA GLY A 979 -8.97 15.92 -20.89
C GLY A 979 -9.75 15.38 -22.10
N VAL A 980 -10.05 14.08 -22.17
CA VAL A 980 -10.82 13.47 -23.27
C VAL A 980 -12.28 13.32 -22.85
N LEU A 981 -13.22 13.76 -23.69
CA LEU A 981 -14.66 13.58 -23.44
C LEU A 981 -15.01 12.09 -23.57
N VAL A 982 -15.40 11.45 -22.46
CA VAL A 982 -15.73 10.01 -22.42
C VAL A 982 -17.23 9.77 -22.23
N ASN A 983 -17.98 10.74 -21.75
CA ASN A 983 -19.44 10.61 -21.59
C ASN A 983 -20.15 11.95 -21.75
N ASP A 984 -21.32 11.93 -22.39
CA ASP A 984 -22.19 13.09 -22.61
C ASP A 984 -23.64 12.63 -22.44
N PHE A 985 -24.18 12.88 -21.25
CA PHE A 985 -25.46 12.36 -20.79
C PHE A 985 -26.42 13.51 -20.50
N THR A 986 -27.69 13.35 -20.87
CA THR A 986 -28.76 14.27 -20.47
C THR A 986 -29.81 13.49 -19.70
N SER A 987 -30.01 13.88 -18.44
CA SER A 987 -31.06 13.34 -17.58
C SER A 987 -32.43 13.57 -18.20
N THR A 988 -33.27 12.54 -18.10
CA THR A 988 -34.71 12.62 -18.43
C THR A 988 -35.57 12.16 -17.26
N ASP A 989 -34.95 11.89 -16.10
CA ASP A 989 -35.63 11.39 -14.91
C ASP A 989 -36.11 12.56 -14.04
N PRO A 990 -37.42 12.85 -13.98
CA PRO A 990 -37.93 13.97 -13.18
C PRO A 990 -37.79 13.78 -11.67
N ALA A 991 -37.36 12.60 -11.20
CA ALA A 991 -37.12 12.33 -9.78
C ALA A 991 -35.70 12.68 -9.32
N ARG A 992 -34.78 12.97 -10.25
CA ARG A 992 -33.38 13.35 -10.00
C ARG A 992 -33.19 14.79 -10.48
N ASP A 993 -32.60 15.62 -9.63
CA ASP A 993 -32.35 17.04 -9.89
C ASP A 993 -30.85 17.27 -9.83
N LEU A 994 -30.26 17.75 -10.91
CA LEU A 994 -28.82 17.99 -10.97
C LEU A 994 -28.36 19.20 -10.15
N ALA A 995 -29.29 20.06 -9.72
CA ALA A 995 -29.02 21.03 -8.67
C ALA A 995 -28.94 20.33 -7.30
N GLY A 996 -27.79 20.40 -6.64
CA GLY A 996 -27.62 19.72 -5.36
C GLY A 996 -26.18 19.65 -4.85
N TYR A 997 -25.90 18.65 -4.03
CA TYR A 997 -24.60 18.43 -3.43
C TYR A 997 -23.67 17.62 -4.33
N ILE A 998 -22.38 17.66 -3.99
CA ILE A 998 -21.31 16.86 -4.59
C ILE A 998 -20.74 15.93 -3.51
N GLY A 999 -20.33 14.73 -3.90
CA GLY A 999 -19.62 13.81 -3.00
C GLY A 999 -18.71 12.84 -3.72
N VAL A 1000 -17.82 12.21 -2.97
CA VAL A 1000 -16.95 11.12 -3.42
C VAL A 1000 -17.27 9.86 -2.62
N GLN A 1001 -17.06 8.69 -3.22
CA GLN A 1001 -17.57 7.42 -2.70
C GLN A 1001 -16.47 6.42 -2.39
N ASN A 1002 -16.68 5.66 -1.32
CA ASN A 1002 -16.13 4.32 -1.15
C ASN A 1002 -17.24 3.29 -1.35
N HIS A 1003 -17.06 2.29 -2.21
CA HIS A 1003 -18.13 1.35 -2.52
C HIS A 1003 -18.27 0.24 -1.45
N GLY A 1004 -17.17 -0.35 -1.00
CA GLY A 1004 -17.21 -1.58 -0.18
C GLY A 1004 -16.03 -1.79 0.76
N GLY A 1005 -16.22 -2.72 1.71
CA GLY A 1005 -15.22 -3.13 2.71
C GLY A 1005 -14.09 -3.93 2.07
N GLY A 1006 -13.02 -3.25 1.67
CA GLY A 1006 -11.89 -3.85 0.95
C GLY A 1006 -11.47 -3.06 -0.29
N GLU A 1007 -12.24 -2.04 -0.66
CA GLU A 1007 -11.97 -1.08 -1.72
C GLU A 1007 -11.14 0.09 -1.16
N THR A 1008 -10.21 0.63 -1.94
CA THR A 1008 -9.40 1.79 -1.55
C THR A 1008 -9.19 2.73 -2.72
N ILE A 1009 -9.60 3.97 -2.53
CA ILE A 1009 -9.55 5.03 -3.52
C ILE A 1009 -8.94 6.26 -2.88
N PHE A 1010 -8.05 6.89 -3.64
CA PHE A 1010 -7.47 8.15 -3.28
C PHE A 1010 -8.13 9.27 -4.06
N TYR A 1011 -8.36 10.41 -3.42
CA TYR A 1011 -8.85 11.64 -4.03
C TYR A 1011 -7.96 12.81 -3.63
N ARG A 1012 -7.75 13.76 -4.54
CA ARG A 1012 -7.09 15.04 -4.24
C ARG A 1012 -7.58 16.12 -5.20
N ASP A 1013 -7.19 17.37 -4.92
CA ASP A 1013 -7.43 18.52 -5.77
C ASP A 1013 -8.89 18.63 -6.23
N ILE A 1014 -9.83 18.49 -5.28
CA ILE A 1014 -11.26 18.57 -5.58
C ILE A 1014 -11.63 20.05 -5.64
N GLN A 1015 -11.95 20.54 -6.83
CA GLN A 1015 -12.20 21.95 -7.08
C GLN A 1015 -13.45 22.16 -7.92
N VAL A 1016 -14.10 23.31 -7.74
CA VAL A 1016 -15.32 23.66 -8.47
C VAL A 1016 -15.20 25.04 -9.10
N LYS A 1017 -15.74 25.18 -10.31
CA LYS A 1017 -15.89 26.44 -11.03
C LYS A 1017 -17.34 26.61 -11.42
N PRO A 1018 -18.04 27.66 -10.94
CA PRO A 1018 -19.37 28.00 -11.43
C PRO A 1018 -19.35 28.27 -12.94
N LEU A 1019 -20.28 27.68 -13.68
CA LEU A 1019 -20.47 27.92 -15.11
C LEU A 1019 -21.64 28.90 -15.27
N GLY A 1020 -21.31 30.17 -15.46
CA GLY A 1020 -22.29 31.24 -15.70
C GLY A 1020 -22.85 31.25 -17.13
N GLU A 1021 -23.45 32.38 -17.52
CA GLU A 1021 -23.83 32.66 -18.91
C GLU A 1021 -22.60 32.59 -19.84
N LEU A 1022 -22.84 32.31 -21.12
CA LEU A 1022 -21.79 32.27 -22.13
C LEU A 1022 -21.07 33.61 -22.23
N ALA A 1023 -19.74 33.60 -22.20
CA ALA A 1023 -18.90 34.76 -22.39
C ALA A 1023 -18.89 35.16 -23.87
N VAL A 1024 -19.88 35.95 -24.30
CA VAL A 1024 -19.99 36.43 -25.69
C VAL A 1024 -20.00 37.95 -25.71
N THR A 1025 -19.21 38.53 -26.61
CA THR A 1025 -19.27 39.96 -26.90
C THR A 1025 -19.62 40.18 -28.36
N ALA A 1026 -20.46 41.16 -28.64
CA ALA A 1026 -20.85 41.51 -30.00
C ALA A 1026 -20.89 43.03 -30.24
N THR A 1027 -20.49 43.45 -31.44
CA THR A 1027 -20.56 44.84 -31.92
C THR A 1027 -21.22 44.88 -33.30
N ALA A 1028 -21.96 45.94 -33.59
CA ALA A 1028 -22.61 46.15 -34.88
C ALA A 1028 -22.27 47.55 -35.42
N GLU A 1029 -21.70 47.63 -36.62
CA GLU A 1029 -21.29 48.89 -37.25
C GLU A 1029 -21.92 49.03 -38.65
N ALA A 1030 -22.64 50.12 -38.86
CA ALA A 1030 -23.19 50.48 -40.16
C ALA A 1030 -22.19 51.34 -40.93
N ARG A 1031 -21.79 50.92 -42.13
CA ARG A 1031 -20.86 51.68 -42.99
C ARG A 1031 -21.28 51.66 -44.46
N CYS A 1032 -20.60 52.46 -45.26
CA CYS A 1032 -20.77 52.48 -46.71
C CYS A 1032 -19.69 51.66 -47.41
N GLU A 1033 -20.12 50.80 -48.32
CA GLU A 1033 -19.27 50.15 -49.30
C GLU A 1033 -19.67 50.64 -50.69
N ALA A 1034 -18.91 51.61 -51.21
CA ALA A 1034 -19.34 52.46 -52.32
C ALA A 1034 -20.71 53.11 -52.05
N THR A 1035 -21.76 52.71 -52.77
CA THR A 1035 -23.12 53.28 -52.66
C THR A 1035 -24.07 52.38 -51.89
N GLU A 1036 -23.58 51.24 -51.39
CA GLU A 1036 -24.36 50.27 -50.62
C GLU A 1036 -24.07 50.46 -49.13
N ALA A 1037 -25.10 50.70 -48.34
CA ALA A 1037 -25.05 50.60 -46.90
C ALA A 1037 -24.92 49.13 -46.52
N VAL A 1038 -23.92 48.82 -45.72
CA VAL A 1038 -23.68 47.49 -45.17
C VAL A 1038 -23.63 47.57 -43.64
N LEU A 1039 -24.06 46.50 -42.99
CA LEU A 1039 -24.02 46.33 -41.54
C LEU A 1039 -23.07 45.20 -41.21
N ASP A 1040 -21.93 45.53 -40.61
CA ASP A 1040 -20.95 44.56 -40.13
C ASP A 1040 -21.27 44.21 -38.68
N VAL A 1041 -21.42 42.92 -38.40
CA VAL A 1041 -21.67 42.41 -37.05
C VAL A 1041 -20.50 41.52 -36.66
N THR A 1042 -19.75 41.94 -35.65
CA THR A 1042 -18.62 41.20 -35.11
C THR A 1042 -19.03 40.52 -33.81
N VAL A 1043 -18.78 39.22 -33.68
CA VAL A 1043 -19.07 38.44 -32.48
C VAL A 1043 -17.80 37.70 -32.05
N SER A 1044 -17.44 37.80 -30.78
CA SER A 1044 -16.31 37.09 -30.18
C SER A 1044 -16.80 36.04 -29.20
N ASN A 1045 -16.30 34.82 -29.35
CA ASN A 1045 -16.45 33.75 -28.36
C ASN A 1045 -15.35 33.91 -27.30
N GLY A 1046 -15.73 34.34 -26.10
CA GLY A 1046 -14.85 34.48 -24.93
C GLY A 1046 -14.78 33.23 -24.05
N GLU A 1047 -15.48 32.14 -24.38
CA GLU A 1047 -15.31 30.87 -23.69
C GLU A 1047 -13.89 30.34 -23.90
N THR A 1048 -13.40 29.55 -22.94
CA THR A 1048 -12.05 28.97 -22.97
C THR A 1048 -11.97 27.65 -23.72
N ASP A 1049 -13.10 26.95 -23.85
CA ASP A 1049 -13.15 25.53 -24.19
C ASP A 1049 -14.50 25.08 -24.77
N VAL A 1050 -15.43 26.02 -24.99
CA VAL A 1050 -16.75 25.75 -25.56
C VAL A 1050 -16.92 26.47 -26.89
N PRO A 1051 -16.98 25.74 -28.02
CA PRO A 1051 -17.34 26.35 -29.30
C PRO A 1051 -18.82 26.73 -29.32
N LEU A 1052 -19.15 27.84 -29.98
CA LEU A 1052 -20.50 28.41 -29.98
C LEU A 1052 -21.14 28.40 -31.36
N ASP A 1053 -22.41 28.02 -31.43
CA ASP A 1053 -23.26 28.32 -32.57
C ASP A 1053 -23.85 29.72 -32.39
N VAL A 1054 -23.46 30.65 -33.26
CA VAL A 1054 -23.85 32.06 -33.20
C VAL A 1054 -24.86 32.36 -34.30
N THR A 1055 -26.04 32.82 -33.93
CA THR A 1055 -27.08 33.32 -34.84
C THR A 1055 -27.19 34.82 -34.75
N ILE A 1056 -26.98 35.50 -35.87
CA ILE A 1056 -27.09 36.95 -36.02
C ILE A 1056 -28.37 37.24 -36.80
N GLU A 1057 -29.33 37.92 -36.17
CA GLU A 1057 -30.58 38.34 -36.80
C GLU A 1057 -30.62 39.85 -36.99
N THR A 1058 -30.70 40.27 -38.25
CA THR A 1058 -30.84 41.67 -38.66
C THR A 1058 -32.17 41.87 -39.42
N PRO A 1059 -32.67 43.11 -39.56
CA PRO A 1059 -33.79 43.42 -40.45
C PRO A 1059 -33.54 43.06 -41.93
N HIS A 1060 -32.27 42.82 -42.31
CA HIS A 1060 -31.82 42.59 -43.68
C HIS A 1060 -31.47 41.12 -43.96
N GLY A 1061 -31.57 40.25 -42.96
CA GLY A 1061 -31.29 38.82 -43.07
C GLY A 1061 -30.83 38.21 -41.75
N SER A 1062 -30.83 36.89 -41.69
CA SER A 1062 -30.29 36.10 -40.57
C SER A 1062 -29.16 35.19 -41.07
N ARG A 1063 -28.12 35.03 -40.26
CA ARG A 1063 -27.01 34.09 -40.50
C ARG A 1063 -26.69 33.31 -39.23
N THR A 1064 -26.42 32.03 -39.38
CA THR A 1064 -25.95 31.16 -38.30
C THR A 1064 -24.56 30.64 -38.62
N LEU A 1065 -23.62 30.89 -37.72
CA LEU A 1065 -22.25 30.42 -37.74
C LEU A 1065 -22.13 29.29 -36.72
N THR A 1066 -21.86 28.08 -37.20
CA THR A 1066 -21.75 26.91 -36.32
C THR A 1066 -20.30 26.68 -35.89
N GLY A 1067 -20.08 26.37 -34.62
CA GLY A 1067 -18.75 26.00 -34.11
C GLY A 1067 -17.73 27.15 -34.12
N VAL A 1068 -18.11 28.34 -33.69
CA VAL A 1068 -17.18 29.45 -33.45
C VAL A 1068 -16.27 29.07 -32.28
N GLU A 1069 -15.00 28.78 -32.58
CA GLU A 1069 -14.03 28.27 -31.61
C GLU A 1069 -13.78 29.24 -30.43
N PRO A 1070 -13.41 28.72 -29.24
CA PRO A 1070 -12.94 29.51 -28.10
C PRO A 1070 -11.89 30.56 -28.49
N GLY A 1071 -12.08 31.81 -28.05
CA GLY A 1071 -11.23 32.95 -28.37
C GLY A 1071 -11.35 33.47 -29.82
N ALA A 1072 -12.13 32.83 -30.68
CA ALA A 1072 -12.32 33.27 -32.05
C ALA A 1072 -13.26 34.48 -32.12
N THR A 1073 -12.99 35.35 -33.09
CA THR A 1073 -13.87 36.46 -33.46
C THR A 1073 -14.30 36.28 -34.91
N VAL A 1074 -15.60 36.33 -35.14
CA VAL A 1074 -16.23 36.17 -36.45
C VAL A 1074 -16.95 37.46 -36.82
N GLU A 1075 -16.95 37.81 -38.10
CA GLU A 1075 -17.55 39.03 -38.62
C GLU A 1075 -18.43 38.68 -39.82
N GLU A 1076 -19.67 39.17 -39.82
CA GLU A 1076 -20.63 38.97 -40.89
C GLU A 1076 -21.21 40.29 -41.39
N THR A 1077 -21.16 40.48 -42.70
CA THR A 1077 -21.65 41.68 -43.39
C THR A 1077 -23.03 41.44 -44.00
N PHE A 1078 -23.98 42.35 -43.74
CA PHE A 1078 -25.33 42.35 -44.28
C PHE A 1078 -25.57 43.55 -45.20
N ALA A 1079 -25.94 43.29 -46.45
CA ALA A 1079 -26.32 44.32 -47.42
C ALA A 1079 -27.65 44.99 -47.04
N ALA A 1080 -27.66 46.32 -46.93
CA ALA A 1080 -28.78 47.10 -46.40
C ALA A 1080 -29.34 48.14 -47.40
N GLY A 1081 -29.08 47.97 -48.70
CA GLY A 1081 -29.51 48.90 -49.75
C GLY A 1081 -28.64 50.15 -49.79
N THR A 1082 -29.18 51.33 -50.07
CA THR A 1082 -28.37 52.58 -50.20
C THR A 1082 -28.30 53.41 -48.91
N SER A 1083 -29.09 53.06 -47.90
CA SER A 1083 -29.15 53.75 -46.61
C SER A 1083 -29.73 52.83 -45.55
N LEU A 1084 -29.21 52.89 -44.33
CA LEU A 1084 -29.63 52.12 -43.17
C LEU A 1084 -29.97 53.08 -42.02
N ALA A 1085 -31.17 52.96 -41.45
CA ALA A 1085 -31.57 53.73 -40.27
C ALA A 1085 -30.90 53.17 -39.01
N ALA A 1086 -30.75 54.00 -37.96
CA ALA A 1086 -30.26 53.53 -36.66
C ALA A 1086 -31.21 52.45 -36.11
N GLY A 1087 -30.63 51.40 -35.53
CA GLY A 1087 -31.37 50.22 -35.11
C GLY A 1087 -30.56 49.33 -34.18
N SER A 1088 -31.03 48.09 -33.99
CA SER A 1088 -30.33 47.07 -33.22
C SER A 1088 -30.36 45.72 -33.94
N VAL A 1089 -29.34 44.91 -33.65
CA VAL A 1089 -29.16 43.53 -34.11
C VAL A 1089 -29.31 42.60 -32.92
N GLN A 1090 -29.98 41.47 -33.12
CA GLN A 1090 -30.04 40.40 -32.13
C GLN A 1090 -28.96 39.37 -32.44
N VAL A 1091 -28.13 39.06 -31.45
CA VAL A 1091 -27.11 38.02 -31.52
C VAL A 1091 -27.43 36.97 -30.47
N ALA A 1092 -27.83 35.78 -30.90
CA ALA A 1092 -28.01 34.63 -30.04
C ALA A 1092 -26.79 33.71 -30.17
N ALA A 1093 -26.22 33.27 -29.07
CA ALA A 1093 -25.17 32.25 -29.08
C ALA A 1093 -25.59 31.07 -28.21
N ALA A 1094 -25.32 29.87 -28.70
CA ALA A 1094 -25.63 28.62 -28.03
C ALA A 1094 -24.40 27.72 -28.03
N GLY A 1095 -24.09 27.13 -26.87
CA GLY A 1095 -22.97 26.22 -26.72
C GLY A 1095 -23.06 25.52 -25.39
N ASP A 1096 -22.76 24.23 -25.37
CA ASP A 1096 -22.80 23.42 -24.14
C ASP A 1096 -24.13 23.51 -23.36
N ALA A 1097 -25.27 23.43 -24.07
CA ALA A 1097 -26.61 23.60 -23.49
C ALA A 1097 -26.87 24.94 -22.76
N ARG A 1098 -25.94 25.89 -22.83
CA ARG A 1098 -26.12 27.29 -22.42
C ARG A 1098 -26.49 28.12 -23.64
N THR A 1099 -27.25 29.18 -23.41
CA THR A 1099 -27.63 30.16 -24.44
C THR A 1099 -27.51 31.57 -23.89
N ILE A 1100 -27.15 32.52 -24.73
CA ILE A 1100 -27.19 33.96 -24.43
C ILE A 1100 -27.79 34.71 -25.62
N GLU A 1101 -28.57 35.75 -25.35
CA GLU A 1101 -29.08 36.69 -26.34
C GLU A 1101 -28.56 38.09 -26.03
N LEU A 1102 -27.97 38.75 -27.03
CA LEU A 1102 -27.42 40.10 -26.95
C LEU A 1102 -28.12 40.99 -27.97
N GLU A 1103 -28.58 42.16 -27.51
CA GLU A 1103 -29.06 43.21 -28.41
C GLU A 1103 -27.98 44.28 -28.58
N VAL A 1104 -27.52 44.49 -29.81
CA VAL A 1104 -26.41 45.40 -30.13
C VAL A 1104 -26.90 46.50 -31.04
N ALA A 1105 -26.78 47.76 -30.59
CA ALA A 1105 -27.19 48.92 -31.38
C ALA A 1105 -26.17 49.27 -32.47
N HIS A 1106 -26.66 49.80 -33.60
CA HIS A 1106 -25.85 50.43 -34.63
C HIS A 1106 -26.43 51.80 -35.04
N ASP A 1107 -25.56 52.71 -35.47
CA ASP A 1107 -25.97 54.03 -35.95
C ASP A 1107 -26.58 53.98 -37.36
N ALA A 1108 -27.19 55.09 -37.77
CA ALA A 1108 -27.68 55.26 -39.13
C ALA A 1108 -26.52 55.58 -40.10
N VAL A 1109 -26.57 55.04 -41.31
CA VAL A 1109 -25.66 55.41 -42.40
C VAL A 1109 -26.43 55.64 -43.69
N ASP A 1110 -26.11 56.69 -44.45
CA ASP A 1110 -26.72 56.98 -45.74
C ASP A 1110 -25.62 57.09 -46.80
N CYS A 1111 -25.53 56.06 -47.64
CA CYS A 1111 -24.44 55.86 -48.59
C CYS A 1111 -24.74 56.43 -49.97
N ALA A 1112 -25.92 57.03 -50.13
CA ALA A 1112 -26.27 57.86 -51.27
C ALA A 1112 -26.05 59.36 -50.98
N GLN A 1113 -25.54 59.73 -49.79
CA GLN A 1113 -25.20 61.12 -49.48
C GLN A 1113 -23.91 61.55 -50.17
N LEU A 1114 -24.04 62.66 -50.87
CA LEU A 1114 -22.99 63.37 -51.56
C LEU A 1114 -22.36 64.43 -50.64
N GLU A 1115 -21.05 64.42 -50.47
CA GLU A 1115 -20.35 65.54 -49.85
C GLU A 1115 -20.09 66.63 -50.90
N VAL A 1116 -20.77 67.78 -50.78
CA VAL A 1116 -20.56 68.95 -51.65
C VAL A 1116 -19.70 69.96 -50.92
N THR A 1117 -18.43 70.06 -51.29
CA THR A 1117 -17.52 71.08 -50.77
C THR A 1117 -17.43 72.25 -51.74
N VAL A 1118 -17.53 73.46 -51.19
CA VAL A 1118 -17.54 74.69 -51.97
C VAL A 1118 -16.39 75.57 -51.49
N ALA A 1119 -15.41 75.81 -52.37
CA ALA A 1119 -14.29 76.69 -52.09
C ALA A 1119 -14.50 78.04 -52.82
N PRO A 1120 -14.81 79.13 -52.10
CA PRO A 1120 -14.94 80.44 -52.73
C PRO A 1120 -13.56 81.08 -52.94
N THR A 1121 -13.29 81.58 -54.15
CA THR A 1121 -12.12 82.43 -54.41
C THR A 1121 -12.41 83.86 -53.93
N LYS A 1122 -11.58 84.43 -53.05
CA LYS A 1122 -11.73 85.83 -52.55
C LYS A 1122 -11.71 86.83 -53.72
N VAL A 1123 -12.70 87.73 -53.80
CA VAL A 1123 -12.79 88.74 -54.88
C VAL A 1123 -12.74 90.16 -54.31
N LYS A 1124 -12.04 91.06 -55.03
CA LYS A 1124 -11.78 92.46 -54.66
C LYS A 1124 -12.85 93.39 -55.29
N GLN A 1125 -13.45 94.28 -54.50
CA GLN A 1125 -14.55 95.17 -54.92
C GLN A 1125 -14.12 96.17 -56.02
N GLY A 1126 -14.97 96.40 -57.03
CA GLY A 1126 -14.84 97.52 -57.98
C GLY A 1126 -14.13 97.25 -59.31
N VAL A 1127 -13.66 96.02 -59.58
CA VAL A 1127 -13.20 95.60 -60.91
C VAL A 1127 -14.27 94.69 -61.54
N PRO A 1128 -14.68 94.85 -62.81
CA PRO A 1128 -15.54 93.87 -63.48
C PRO A 1128 -14.79 92.53 -63.53
N GLY A 1129 -15.16 91.61 -62.65
CA GLY A 1129 -14.52 90.30 -62.50
C GLY A 1129 -15.56 89.24 -62.17
N ARG A 1130 -15.24 87.99 -62.49
CA ARG A 1130 -16.06 86.83 -62.14
C ARG A 1130 -15.51 86.25 -60.83
N ALA A 1131 -16.35 86.05 -59.82
CA ALA A 1131 -16.04 85.13 -58.72
C ALA A 1131 -15.97 83.72 -59.29
N VAL A 1132 -14.97 82.95 -58.89
CA VAL A 1132 -14.88 81.54 -59.26
C VAL A 1132 -15.27 80.73 -58.05
N VAL A 1133 -16.41 80.05 -58.16
CA VAL A 1133 -16.87 79.07 -57.17
C VAL A 1133 -16.39 77.72 -57.65
N GLN A 1134 -15.51 77.09 -56.87
CA GLN A 1134 -15.13 75.70 -57.10
C GLN A 1134 -16.07 74.82 -56.28
N VAL A 1135 -16.80 73.96 -56.97
CA VAL A 1135 -17.63 72.93 -56.39
C VAL A 1135 -16.91 71.61 -56.58
N ARG A 1136 -16.73 70.87 -55.50
CA ARG A 1136 -16.27 69.49 -55.51
C ARG A 1136 -17.33 68.62 -54.87
N THR A 1137 -17.67 67.55 -55.55
CA THR A 1137 -18.63 66.57 -55.09
C THR A 1137 -17.91 65.25 -54.93
N ALA A 1138 -17.92 64.68 -53.73
CA ALA A 1138 -17.33 63.39 -53.44
C ALA A 1138 -18.42 62.45 -52.89
N GLY A 1139 -18.44 61.22 -53.39
CA GLY A 1139 -19.16 60.13 -52.74
C GLY A 1139 -18.26 59.42 -51.72
N PRO A 1140 -18.78 58.39 -51.04
CA PRO A 1140 -17.98 57.52 -50.18
C PRO A 1140 -16.79 56.91 -50.94
N GLU A 1141 -15.74 56.54 -50.21
CA GLU A 1141 -14.52 55.97 -50.80
C GLU A 1141 -14.84 54.74 -51.67
N GLY A 1142 -14.38 54.74 -52.93
CA GLY A 1142 -14.65 53.67 -53.91
C GLY A 1142 -15.93 53.82 -54.74
N ALA A 1143 -16.80 54.78 -54.44
CA ALA A 1143 -17.99 55.07 -55.25
C ALA A 1143 -17.65 55.82 -56.56
N PRO A 1144 -18.45 55.67 -57.64
CA PRO A 1144 -18.23 56.42 -58.88
C PRO A 1144 -18.36 57.93 -58.63
N LEU A 1145 -17.52 58.72 -59.31
CA LEU A 1145 -17.54 60.18 -59.16
C LEU A 1145 -18.92 60.72 -59.54
N PRO A 1146 -19.52 61.62 -58.73
CA PRO A 1146 -20.83 62.19 -58.99
C PRO A 1146 -20.90 62.92 -60.34
N THR A 1147 -21.96 62.66 -61.09
CA THR A 1147 -22.21 63.21 -62.44
C THR A 1147 -23.47 64.09 -62.45
N GLY A 1148 -23.77 64.79 -63.55
CA GLY A 1148 -24.96 65.65 -63.63
C GLY A 1148 -24.64 67.13 -63.48
N THR A 1149 -25.56 67.93 -62.94
CA THR A 1149 -25.40 69.40 -62.90
C THR A 1149 -25.40 69.96 -61.49
N VAL A 1150 -24.58 70.98 -61.27
CA VAL A 1150 -24.65 71.83 -60.08
C VAL A 1150 -25.15 73.21 -60.47
N ARG A 1151 -26.13 73.70 -59.71
CA ARG A 1151 -26.69 75.04 -59.80
C ARG A 1151 -26.11 75.87 -58.66
N VAL A 1152 -25.34 76.89 -59.02
CA VAL A 1152 -24.74 77.83 -58.08
C VAL A 1152 -25.52 79.13 -58.10
N THR A 1153 -25.99 79.58 -56.94
CA THR A 1153 -26.75 80.81 -56.74
C THR A 1153 -25.95 81.77 -55.87
N LEU A 1154 -25.78 83.01 -56.33
CA LEU A 1154 -25.12 84.10 -55.61
C LEU A 1154 -25.90 85.40 -55.84
N GLY A 1155 -26.58 85.90 -54.81
CA GLY A 1155 -27.54 86.99 -54.92
C GLY A 1155 -28.73 86.63 -55.82
N GLU A 1156 -29.06 87.48 -56.80
CA GLU A 1156 -30.11 87.19 -57.81
C GLU A 1156 -29.58 86.38 -59.01
N THR A 1157 -28.27 86.06 -59.05
CA THR A 1157 -27.68 85.35 -60.20
C THR A 1157 -27.57 83.86 -59.93
N GLU A 1158 -28.09 83.06 -60.85
CA GLU A 1158 -28.02 81.61 -60.85
C GLU A 1158 -27.25 81.12 -62.09
N ARG A 1159 -26.36 80.14 -61.91
CA ARG A 1159 -25.73 79.41 -63.03
C ARG A 1159 -25.70 77.92 -62.77
N THR A 1160 -26.13 77.18 -63.78
CA THR A 1160 -26.04 75.71 -63.81
C THR A 1160 -24.88 75.28 -64.69
N VAL A 1161 -24.04 74.37 -64.19
CA VAL A 1161 -22.88 73.82 -64.88
C VAL A 1161 -22.85 72.30 -64.67
N GLU A 1162 -22.42 71.55 -65.69
CA GLU A 1162 -22.18 70.10 -65.55
C GLU A 1162 -20.92 69.83 -64.73
N LEU A 1163 -20.97 68.80 -63.89
CA LEU A 1163 -19.80 68.27 -63.21
C LEU A 1163 -18.94 67.49 -64.21
N VAL A 1164 -17.63 67.68 -64.13
CA VAL A 1164 -16.62 66.91 -64.87
C VAL A 1164 -15.70 66.30 -63.82
N ASP A 1165 -15.62 64.97 -63.77
CA ASP A 1165 -14.85 64.22 -62.79
C ASP A 1165 -15.14 64.63 -61.32
N GLY A 1166 -16.41 64.87 -60.99
CA GLY A 1166 -16.85 65.29 -59.65
C GLY A 1166 -16.51 66.74 -59.28
N GLU A 1167 -16.05 67.57 -60.23
CA GLU A 1167 -15.76 68.98 -59.99
C GLU A 1167 -16.50 69.89 -60.98
N ALA A 1168 -16.85 71.10 -60.52
CA ALA A 1168 -17.31 72.18 -61.39
C ALA A 1168 -16.66 73.51 -60.98
N THR A 1169 -16.22 74.27 -61.98
CA THR A 1169 -15.71 75.63 -61.80
C THR A 1169 -16.72 76.61 -62.37
N VAL A 1170 -17.45 77.30 -61.51
CA VAL A 1170 -18.57 78.15 -61.93
C VAL A 1170 -18.20 79.64 -61.81
N PRO A 1171 -18.07 80.36 -62.94
CA PRO A 1171 -17.83 81.78 -62.93
C PRO A 1171 -19.12 82.56 -62.65
N MET A 1172 -19.22 83.18 -61.47
CA MET A 1172 -20.35 84.00 -61.05
C MET A 1172 -20.00 85.49 -61.22
N PRO A 1173 -20.87 86.32 -61.84
CA PRO A 1173 -20.65 87.75 -61.91
C PRO A 1173 -20.79 88.36 -60.50
N THR A 1174 -19.84 89.22 -60.12
CA THR A 1174 -19.91 89.95 -58.83
C THR A 1174 -20.47 91.37 -58.97
N ALA A 1175 -20.86 91.76 -60.19
CA ALA A 1175 -21.40 93.07 -60.48
C ALA A 1175 -22.76 93.25 -59.78
N GLY A 1176 -22.82 94.15 -58.80
CA GLY A 1176 -24.01 94.43 -57.99
C GLY A 1176 -23.95 93.91 -56.55
N LEU A 1177 -22.93 93.14 -56.17
CA LEU A 1177 -22.74 92.68 -54.79
C LEU A 1177 -22.05 93.75 -53.92
N ALA A 1178 -22.60 94.05 -52.74
CA ALA A 1178 -22.01 94.96 -51.77
C ALA A 1178 -20.78 94.35 -51.06
N ALA A 1179 -19.93 95.16 -50.43
CA ALA A 1179 -18.86 94.62 -49.58
C ALA A 1179 -19.48 93.91 -48.36
N GLY A 1180 -19.03 92.69 -48.06
CA GLY A 1180 -19.60 91.85 -47.01
C GLY A 1180 -19.59 90.36 -47.35
N SER A 1181 -20.19 89.56 -46.48
CA SER A 1181 -20.42 88.12 -46.70
C SER A 1181 -21.72 87.91 -47.46
N HIS A 1182 -21.66 87.08 -48.51
CA HIS A 1182 -22.82 86.67 -49.30
C HIS A 1182 -22.89 85.15 -49.31
N ASP A 1183 -24.09 84.62 -49.20
CA ASP A 1183 -24.32 83.20 -49.30
C ASP A 1183 -24.24 82.75 -50.76
N VAL A 1184 -23.50 81.68 -50.98
CA VAL A 1184 -23.40 80.92 -52.21
C VAL A 1184 -24.10 79.60 -51.94
N THR A 1185 -25.27 79.42 -52.53
CA THR A 1185 -25.98 78.16 -52.46
C THR A 1185 -25.61 77.32 -53.68
N VAL A 1186 -25.22 76.07 -53.46
CA VAL A 1186 -24.91 75.10 -54.50
C VAL A 1186 -25.91 73.96 -54.38
N ALA A 1187 -26.81 73.87 -55.34
CA ALA A 1187 -27.79 72.78 -55.46
C ALA A 1187 -27.32 71.81 -56.55
N TYR A 1188 -26.95 70.60 -56.15
CA TYR A 1188 -26.68 69.49 -57.04
C TYR A 1188 -27.99 68.81 -57.46
N SER A 1189 -28.14 68.56 -58.76
CA SER A 1189 -29.38 68.04 -59.37
C SER A 1189 -29.62 66.54 -59.17
N GLY A 1190 -28.75 65.85 -58.44
CA GLY A 1190 -28.79 64.39 -58.37
C GLY A 1190 -28.30 63.73 -59.68
N ASP A 1191 -28.01 62.44 -59.59
CA ASP A 1191 -27.87 61.55 -60.73
C ASP A 1191 -28.49 60.17 -60.43
N SER A 1192 -28.16 59.14 -61.22
CA SER A 1192 -28.65 57.78 -60.99
C SER A 1192 -28.13 57.14 -59.70
N THR A 1193 -27.17 57.78 -59.03
CA THR A 1193 -26.37 57.22 -57.94
C THR A 1193 -26.48 58.07 -56.67
N TYR A 1194 -26.51 59.39 -56.78
CA TYR A 1194 -26.59 60.33 -55.65
C TYR A 1194 -27.87 61.16 -55.70
N ALA A 1195 -28.46 61.41 -54.53
CA ALA A 1195 -29.65 62.24 -54.41
C ALA A 1195 -29.35 63.73 -54.66
N GLU A 1196 -30.41 64.51 -54.94
CA GLU A 1196 -30.31 65.98 -54.95
C GLU A 1196 -29.80 66.48 -53.58
N SER A 1197 -28.85 67.40 -53.59
CA SER A 1197 -28.23 67.93 -52.37
C SER A 1197 -28.00 69.43 -52.51
N GLU A 1198 -28.17 70.18 -51.42
CA GLU A 1198 -27.96 71.62 -51.40
C GLU A 1198 -27.03 72.01 -50.26
N VAL A 1199 -25.94 72.71 -50.58
CA VAL A 1199 -25.00 73.24 -49.59
C VAL A 1199 -24.87 74.74 -49.75
N THR A 1200 -24.88 75.45 -48.63
CA THR A 1200 -24.60 76.89 -48.59
C THR A 1200 -23.20 77.13 -48.06
N ALA A 1201 -22.42 77.92 -48.80
CA ALA A 1201 -21.10 78.41 -48.39
C ALA A 1201 -21.06 79.94 -48.43
N THR A 1202 -20.09 80.55 -47.77
CA THR A 1202 -20.01 82.02 -47.70
C THR A 1202 -18.92 82.57 -48.62
N LEU A 1203 -19.29 83.45 -49.56
CA LEU A 1203 -18.37 84.26 -50.34
C LEU A 1203 -18.19 85.64 -49.70
N THR A 1204 -16.97 85.97 -49.28
CA THR A 1204 -16.66 87.33 -48.80
C THR A 1204 -16.17 88.22 -49.94
N VAL A 1205 -16.88 89.32 -50.18
CA VAL A 1205 -16.50 90.41 -51.09
C VAL A 1205 -15.83 91.50 -50.25
N ARG A 1206 -14.53 91.78 -50.51
CA ARG A 1206 -13.73 92.77 -49.76
C ARG A 1206 -13.42 94.02 -50.57
#